data_AF-X6NIA5-F1
#
_entry.id   AF-X6NIA5-F1
#
_cell.length_a   1.000
_cell.length_b   1.000
_cell.length_c   1.000
_cell.angle_alpha   90.00
_cell.angle_beta   90.00
_cell.angle_gamma   90.00
#
_symmetry.space_group_name_H-M   'P 1'
#
loop_
_entity.id
_entity.type
_entity.pdbx_description
1 polymer ?
#
loop_
_entity_poly.entity_id
_entity_poly.type
_entity_poly.pdbx_seq_one_letter_code
_entity_poly.pdbx_strand_id
1 'polypeptide(L)'
;MITIEDSIFEKNKGDKWGGAVFHNSGNMTLHRCQFLSNYADHGGGIGFRALGNRLTMKDCTFRDNIAYAQGGAINIEQGSFTIEGLICEGNLAKSEGGCLFDGDGSLVCEAQGNYITDSVFKENSAQQGGGLYVHGCRLNMQSSVITNNTASQTGGGIIIDISSGSHNLWNISLHANEAGDYGGAMTITGGDITIDECVFDQNKAMSSGGGLYLIHAPQWGMDVSLSNSKFIYNQAEDGGAITVSSSADASYFAWTSPAILSVSQTRLSYNYASDDGGAINVQLGTVKMQGSQISANHAQSSGGGLYIHQGWLRDNGSNFVQNNASIGGGIGCDVSSIQLSNTTFTENNADNGGAMWVQLCPAHSFKAVHFTRNIATYSGGALFIDDTGVCNVCKEEEGDSCSYVNNQAAFGNDTGTSPQDLQVTYLTDISSELNQKDTISLKGTLFDAYGHVATMLPGTTVLAASVASADVELQGNYRSTFSQGVAYLSFFIVPGQHIHHKNKQAALTVNVATNTYGLNQTFTIHFSNRVKTPNSVIVGINSALGAIGILSIIVTSALMWWYRDTPVIRGGTPVFLAVTLFGCLLLSISIILFPFMPQNAPCQLLAWMTHFAFVYIFAPITGKTWRIYMIFYTAKRNLQQFNFTTWKLSLFFLCVPSLLILAYLLTWTFVQTSWTVWLVQKNGEHQSDCSLDSTFVSISLTCAGLILLWLIRLAIGVKDVPKNFNESFWLGASIYTLALIMLFMGPIAVISSISTEVKQVLAGVASWIALESVILFLFWTKYYIIWFHAEEMQKHAETDESTASSEQTIIQNTTSMASTKNIIHASSTYLQTDSMT
;
A
#
# COMPACT_ATOMS: atom_id res chain seq x y z
N MET A 1 8.52 -32.13 -45.89
CA MET A 1 7.23 -32.59 -45.34
C MET A 1 7.51 -33.87 -44.59
N ILE A 2 7.10 -33.96 -43.33
CA ILE A 2 7.19 -35.18 -42.51
C ILE A 2 5.76 -35.51 -42.06
N THR A 3 5.38 -36.78 -42.13
CA THR A 3 4.13 -37.30 -41.57
C THR A 3 4.46 -38.40 -40.58
N ILE A 4 3.87 -38.37 -39.39
CA ILE A 4 3.96 -39.43 -38.39
C ILE A 4 2.54 -39.82 -37.98
N GLU A 5 2.24 -41.12 -37.98
CA GLU A 5 0.92 -41.65 -37.62
C GLU A 5 1.04 -42.73 -36.55
N ASP A 6 -0.02 -42.91 -35.74
CA ASP A 6 -0.22 -44.02 -34.79
C ASP A 6 0.97 -44.30 -33.85
N SER A 7 1.73 -43.25 -33.50
CA SER A 7 3.02 -43.35 -32.81
C SER A 7 2.96 -42.84 -31.37
N ILE A 8 3.67 -43.51 -30.46
CA ILE A 8 3.76 -43.13 -29.03
C ILE A 8 5.19 -42.71 -28.71
N PHE A 9 5.32 -41.50 -28.16
CA PHE A 9 6.57 -40.91 -27.67
C PHE A 9 6.48 -40.73 -26.15
N GLU A 10 7.10 -41.64 -25.41
CA GLU A 10 7.07 -41.64 -23.94
C GLU A 10 8.46 -41.36 -23.32
N LYS A 11 8.51 -40.47 -22.32
CA LYS A 11 9.69 -40.22 -21.44
C LYS A 11 10.98 -39.82 -22.19
N ASN A 12 10.85 -39.21 -23.37
CA ASN A 12 11.97 -38.66 -24.12
C ASN A 12 12.45 -37.34 -23.48
N LYS A 13 13.73 -37.01 -23.68
CA LYS A 13 14.33 -35.77 -23.18
C LYS A 13 15.11 -35.04 -24.28
N GLY A 14 14.74 -33.78 -24.51
CA GLY A 14 15.53 -32.80 -25.26
C GLY A 14 16.25 -31.83 -24.31
N ASP A 15 17.45 -31.38 -24.67
CA ASP A 15 18.20 -30.42 -23.86
C ASP A 15 17.88 -28.95 -24.16
N LYS A 16 17.03 -28.65 -25.16
CA LYS A 16 16.58 -27.28 -25.50
C LYS A 16 15.17 -27.18 -26.07
N TRP A 17 14.91 -27.93 -27.14
CA TRP A 17 13.67 -27.87 -27.92
C TRP A 17 13.14 -29.28 -28.15
N GLY A 18 11.84 -29.50 -27.95
CA GLY A 18 11.16 -30.73 -28.37
C GLY A 18 11.63 -31.98 -27.63
N GLY A 19 10.99 -32.32 -26.51
CA GLY A 19 11.44 -33.45 -25.70
C GLY A 19 11.39 -34.79 -26.43
N ALA A 20 10.43 -34.95 -27.35
CA ALA A 20 10.35 -36.06 -28.29
C ALA A 20 10.67 -35.68 -29.75
N VAL A 21 10.19 -34.52 -30.22
CA VAL A 21 10.43 -34.07 -31.61
C VAL A 21 10.78 -32.58 -31.66
N PHE A 22 11.95 -32.27 -32.20
CA PHE A 22 12.31 -30.93 -32.69
C PHE A 22 12.22 -30.89 -34.21
N HIS A 23 11.52 -29.89 -34.76
CA HIS A 23 11.32 -29.76 -36.20
C HIS A 23 11.52 -28.31 -36.67
N ASN A 24 12.38 -28.12 -37.68
CA ASN A 24 12.87 -26.79 -38.08
C ASN A 24 12.80 -26.47 -39.59
N SER A 25 12.21 -27.32 -40.43
CA SER A 25 12.10 -27.05 -41.88
C SER A 25 11.04 -27.89 -42.58
N GLY A 26 10.19 -27.26 -43.41
CA GLY A 26 9.10 -27.94 -44.11
C GLY A 26 7.85 -28.13 -43.24
N ASN A 27 6.71 -28.47 -43.84
CA ASN A 27 5.50 -28.84 -43.09
C ASN A 27 5.68 -30.15 -42.31
N MET A 28 4.97 -30.29 -41.20
CA MET A 28 4.92 -31.49 -40.37
C MET A 28 3.46 -31.86 -40.06
N THR A 29 3.12 -33.14 -40.18
CA THR A 29 1.78 -33.66 -39.96
C THR A 29 1.81 -34.80 -38.93
N LEU A 30 0.88 -34.77 -37.97
CA LEU A 30 0.68 -35.80 -36.94
C LEU A 30 -0.76 -36.30 -36.95
N HIS A 31 -0.93 -37.62 -36.98
CA HIS A 31 -2.24 -38.28 -36.89
C HIS A 31 -2.24 -39.35 -35.80
N ARG A 32 -3.15 -39.25 -34.82
CA ARG A 32 -3.35 -40.28 -33.77
C ARG A 32 -2.09 -40.57 -32.93
N CYS A 33 -1.21 -39.57 -32.77
CA CYS A 33 0.05 -39.69 -32.04
C CYS A 33 -0.10 -39.30 -30.55
N GLN A 34 0.68 -39.95 -29.68
CA GLN A 34 0.68 -39.70 -28.23
C GLN A 34 2.06 -39.24 -27.74
N PHE A 35 2.08 -38.23 -26.89
CA PHE A 35 3.28 -37.66 -26.28
C PHE A 35 3.11 -37.67 -24.75
N LEU A 36 3.82 -38.57 -24.07
CA LEU A 36 3.60 -38.90 -22.66
C LEU A 36 4.86 -38.63 -21.82
N SER A 37 4.76 -37.75 -20.81
CA SER A 37 5.83 -37.48 -19.83
C SER A 37 7.19 -37.10 -20.42
N ASN A 38 7.22 -36.43 -21.57
CA ASN A 38 8.47 -35.96 -22.21
C ASN A 38 8.94 -34.63 -21.58
N TYR A 39 10.24 -34.34 -21.68
CA TYR A 39 10.88 -33.16 -21.08
C TYR A 39 11.72 -32.37 -22.09
N ALA A 40 11.62 -31.04 -22.06
CA ALA A 40 12.57 -30.12 -22.69
C ALA A 40 12.70 -28.80 -21.91
N ASP A 41 13.54 -27.88 -22.38
CA ASP A 41 13.44 -26.48 -21.94
C ASP A 41 12.24 -25.79 -22.61
N HIS A 42 12.02 -26.03 -23.91
CA HIS A 42 10.89 -25.50 -24.69
C HIS A 42 10.20 -26.64 -25.44
N GLY A 43 8.87 -26.74 -25.35
CA GLY A 43 8.12 -27.77 -26.07
C GLY A 43 8.36 -29.16 -25.48
N GLY A 44 7.76 -29.44 -24.32
CA GLY A 44 8.05 -30.67 -23.56
C GLY A 44 7.84 -31.95 -24.37
N GLY A 45 6.84 -31.99 -25.25
CA GLY A 45 6.71 -32.98 -26.33
C GLY A 45 7.35 -32.51 -27.65
N ILE A 46 6.89 -31.36 -28.18
CA ILE A 46 7.29 -30.84 -29.50
C ILE A 46 7.80 -29.40 -29.44
N GLY A 47 8.95 -29.15 -30.08
CA GLY A 47 9.42 -27.81 -30.43
C GLY A 47 9.40 -27.62 -31.95
N PHE A 48 8.60 -26.67 -32.43
CA PHE A 48 8.43 -26.37 -33.85
C PHE A 48 8.95 -24.96 -34.18
N ARG A 49 9.91 -24.88 -35.10
CA ARG A 49 10.57 -23.64 -35.52
C ARG A 49 10.78 -23.63 -37.04
N ALA A 50 9.68 -23.58 -37.79
CA ALA A 50 9.71 -23.63 -39.25
C ALA A 50 8.91 -22.46 -39.84
N LEU A 51 9.55 -21.29 -39.88
CA LEU A 51 9.00 -20.06 -40.48
C LEU A 51 8.37 -20.33 -41.86
N GLY A 52 7.16 -19.80 -42.10
CA GLY A 52 6.41 -19.99 -43.35
C GLY A 52 5.89 -21.41 -43.60
N ASN A 53 6.06 -22.35 -42.67
CA ASN A 53 5.57 -23.73 -42.76
C ASN A 53 4.46 -23.98 -41.73
N ARG A 54 3.83 -25.16 -41.83
CA ARG A 54 2.68 -25.54 -41.01
C ARG A 54 2.90 -26.82 -40.21
N LEU A 55 2.48 -26.80 -38.94
CA LEU A 55 2.26 -27.96 -38.09
C LEU A 55 0.78 -28.35 -38.13
N THR A 56 0.47 -29.54 -38.64
CA THR A 56 -0.89 -30.09 -38.66
C THR A 56 -0.98 -31.23 -37.66
N MET A 57 -1.91 -31.17 -36.72
CA MET A 57 -2.13 -32.21 -35.70
C MET A 57 -3.59 -32.61 -35.66
N LYS A 58 -3.87 -33.91 -35.76
CA LYS A 58 -5.23 -34.46 -35.72
C LYS A 58 -5.30 -35.70 -34.83
N ASP A 59 -6.31 -35.75 -33.96
CA ASP A 59 -6.60 -36.87 -33.05
C ASP A 59 -5.42 -37.21 -32.09
N CYS A 60 -4.57 -36.22 -31.77
CA CYS A 60 -3.35 -36.41 -30.98
C CYS A 60 -3.57 -36.20 -29.47
N THR A 61 -2.70 -36.79 -28.65
CA THR A 61 -2.74 -36.64 -27.17
C THR A 61 -1.40 -36.23 -26.60
N PHE A 62 -1.38 -35.23 -25.72
CA PHE A 62 -0.20 -34.78 -24.98
C PHE A 62 -0.50 -34.82 -23.49
N ARG A 63 0.19 -35.70 -22.75
CA ARG A 63 -0.05 -35.95 -21.33
C ARG A 63 1.20 -35.79 -20.48
N ASP A 64 1.09 -35.07 -19.37
CA ASP A 64 2.09 -34.98 -18.30
C ASP A 64 3.49 -34.50 -18.78
N ASN A 65 3.60 -33.80 -19.90
CA ASN A 65 4.87 -33.28 -20.46
C ASN A 65 5.32 -32.00 -19.74
N ILE A 66 6.63 -31.74 -19.72
CA ILE A 66 7.22 -30.65 -18.94
C ILE A 66 8.19 -29.81 -19.79
N ALA A 67 8.02 -28.49 -19.77
CA ALA A 67 8.95 -27.50 -20.30
C ALA A 67 9.55 -26.65 -19.17
N TYR A 68 10.87 -26.42 -19.17
CA TYR A 68 11.51 -25.51 -18.21
C TYR A 68 11.15 -24.04 -18.46
N ALA A 69 10.79 -23.66 -19.68
CA ALA A 69 10.40 -22.31 -20.07
C ALA A 69 8.96 -22.30 -20.61
N GLN A 70 8.79 -22.57 -21.91
CA GLN A 70 7.56 -22.29 -22.66
C GLN A 70 7.01 -23.52 -23.38
N GLY A 71 5.68 -23.69 -23.40
CA GLY A 71 5.00 -24.75 -24.14
C GLY A 71 5.19 -26.12 -23.49
N GLY A 72 4.50 -26.38 -22.38
CA GLY A 72 4.68 -27.60 -21.57
C GLY A 72 4.48 -28.90 -22.37
N ALA A 73 3.57 -28.89 -23.34
CA ALA A 73 3.45 -29.92 -24.37
C ALA A 73 4.07 -29.49 -25.72
N ILE A 74 3.68 -28.32 -26.21
CA ILE A 74 3.93 -27.85 -27.58
C ILE A 74 4.46 -26.42 -27.54
N ASN A 75 5.60 -26.18 -28.18
CA ASN A 75 6.15 -24.84 -28.40
C ASN A 75 6.27 -24.59 -29.91
N ILE A 76 5.72 -23.46 -30.36
CA ILE A 76 5.75 -22.99 -31.74
C ILE A 76 6.45 -21.62 -31.72
N GLU A 77 7.74 -21.63 -32.00
CA GLU A 77 8.57 -20.43 -32.02
C GLU A 77 8.44 -19.68 -33.36
N GLN A 78 8.21 -20.41 -34.46
CA GLN A 78 8.04 -19.84 -35.80
C GLN A 78 7.16 -20.73 -36.68
N GLY A 79 6.19 -20.14 -37.39
CA GLY A 79 5.32 -20.80 -38.36
C GLY A 79 3.83 -20.72 -38.03
N SER A 80 3.05 -21.70 -38.49
CA SER A 80 1.59 -21.72 -38.32
C SER A 80 1.06 -23.11 -37.97
N PHE A 81 -0.17 -23.23 -37.46
CA PHE A 81 -0.74 -24.51 -37.06
C PHE A 81 -2.22 -24.73 -37.37
N THR A 82 -2.57 -26.00 -37.55
CA THR A 82 -3.95 -26.49 -37.56
C THR A 82 -4.04 -27.69 -36.63
N ILE A 83 -4.95 -27.59 -35.66
CA ILE A 83 -5.15 -28.57 -34.59
C ILE A 83 -6.62 -29.01 -34.60
N GLU A 84 -6.86 -30.31 -34.62
CA GLU A 84 -8.20 -30.92 -34.66
C GLU A 84 -8.21 -32.11 -33.69
N GLY A 85 -9.19 -32.21 -32.78
CA GLY A 85 -9.30 -33.37 -31.88
C GLY A 85 -8.11 -33.58 -30.93
N LEU A 86 -7.43 -32.51 -30.51
CA LEU A 86 -6.29 -32.59 -29.58
C LEU A 86 -6.78 -32.80 -28.14
N ILE A 87 -6.14 -33.71 -27.41
CA ILE A 87 -6.27 -33.81 -25.95
C ILE A 87 -4.94 -33.38 -25.32
N CYS A 88 -4.96 -32.34 -24.50
CA CYS A 88 -3.77 -31.82 -23.81
C CYS A 88 -4.03 -31.75 -22.30
N GLU A 89 -3.40 -32.66 -21.55
CA GLU A 89 -3.73 -32.95 -20.15
C GLU A 89 -2.50 -32.97 -19.23
N GLY A 90 -2.54 -32.22 -18.12
CA GLY A 90 -1.52 -32.33 -17.05
C GLY A 90 -0.14 -31.77 -17.40
N ASN A 91 -0.01 -31.00 -18.47
CA ASN A 91 1.29 -30.51 -18.95
C ASN A 91 1.72 -29.22 -18.21
N LEU A 92 3.02 -29.04 -18.02
CA LEU A 92 3.60 -27.98 -17.18
C LEU A 92 4.64 -27.16 -17.95
N ALA A 93 4.41 -25.85 -18.07
CA ALA A 93 5.43 -24.85 -18.36
C ALA A 93 5.80 -24.09 -17.08
N LYS A 94 6.96 -23.40 -17.05
CA LYS A 94 7.28 -22.48 -15.93
C LYS A 94 7.08 -21.02 -16.27
N SER A 95 7.02 -20.68 -17.55
CA SER A 95 6.83 -19.33 -18.07
C SER A 95 5.47 -19.28 -18.76
N GLU A 96 5.40 -19.50 -20.07
CA GLU A 96 4.17 -19.38 -20.85
C GLU A 96 3.64 -20.70 -21.44
N GLY A 97 2.32 -20.86 -21.50
CA GLY A 97 1.64 -21.89 -22.30
C GLY A 97 1.79 -23.31 -21.72
N GLY A 98 0.99 -23.64 -20.71
CA GLY A 98 1.12 -24.92 -19.98
C GLY A 98 0.90 -26.15 -20.86
N CYS A 99 -0.04 -26.09 -21.81
CA CYS A 99 -0.04 -26.98 -22.97
C CYS A 99 0.75 -26.37 -24.13
N LEU A 100 0.24 -25.27 -24.70
CA LEU A 100 0.68 -24.73 -25.98
C LEU A 100 1.17 -23.29 -25.82
N PHE A 101 2.37 -23.04 -26.36
CA PHE A 101 2.92 -21.71 -26.59
C PHE A 101 3.07 -21.46 -28.09
N ASP A 102 2.44 -20.41 -28.59
CA ASP A 102 2.65 -19.81 -29.91
C ASP A 102 3.31 -18.45 -29.70
N GLY A 103 4.46 -18.22 -30.32
CA GLY A 103 5.33 -17.07 -30.00
C GLY A 103 6.10 -16.52 -31.20
N ASP A 104 5.49 -16.53 -32.38
CA ASP A 104 6.10 -15.99 -33.59
C ASP A 104 6.13 -14.45 -33.53
N GLY A 105 7.21 -13.91 -32.96
CA GLY A 105 7.52 -12.47 -32.89
C GLY A 105 7.79 -11.79 -34.24
N SER A 106 7.32 -12.36 -35.35
CA SER A 106 7.30 -11.73 -36.66
C SER A 106 6.25 -10.61 -36.70
N LEU A 107 6.72 -9.36 -36.83
CA LEU A 107 5.89 -8.18 -37.16
C LEU A 107 5.19 -8.26 -38.53
N VAL A 108 5.30 -9.38 -39.27
CA VAL A 108 4.66 -9.63 -40.56
C VAL A 108 3.92 -10.97 -40.52
N CYS A 109 2.61 -10.92 -40.29
CA CYS A 109 1.72 -12.07 -40.39
C CYS A 109 1.40 -12.41 -41.85
N GLU A 110 2.17 -13.33 -42.46
CA GLU A 110 1.94 -13.80 -43.84
C GLU A 110 0.73 -14.75 -43.98
N ALA A 111 -0.47 -14.20 -43.78
CA ALA A 111 -1.80 -14.70 -44.20
C ALA A 111 -2.29 -16.09 -43.72
N GLN A 112 -1.44 -16.94 -43.15
CA GLN A 112 -1.78 -18.32 -42.75
C GLN A 112 -2.21 -18.42 -41.28
N GLY A 113 -3.37 -17.86 -40.94
CA GLY A 113 -3.94 -17.87 -39.58
C GLY A 113 -3.96 -19.26 -38.92
N ASN A 114 -3.96 -19.27 -37.59
CA ASN A 114 -3.89 -20.46 -36.76
C ASN A 114 -5.30 -20.99 -36.43
N TYR A 115 -5.45 -22.31 -36.32
CA TYR A 115 -6.75 -22.99 -36.13
C TYR A 115 -6.69 -24.08 -35.05
N ILE A 116 -7.68 -24.10 -34.16
CA ILE A 116 -7.91 -25.16 -33.17
C ILE A 116 -9.41 -25.54 -33.17
N THR A 117 -9.74 -26.79 -33.47
CA THR A 117 -11.13 -27.28 -33.41
C THR A 117 -11.25 -28.55 -32.56
N ASP A 118 -12.42 -28.74 -31.94
CA ASP A 118 -12.84 -30.00 -31.33
C ASP A 118 -11.85 -30.56 -30.28
N SER A 119 -11.14 -29.65 -29.59
CA SER A 119 -9.96 -29.95 -28.77
C SER A 119 -10.20 -29.67 -27.28
N VAL A 120 -9.48 -30.38 -26.41
CA VAL A 120 -9.60 -30.32 -24.95
C VAL A 120 -8.26 -29.99 -24.31
N PHE A 121 -8.20 -28.89 -23.56
CA PHE A 121 -7.04 -28.45 -22.79
C PHE A 121 -7.42 -28.47 -21.31
N LYS A 122 -6.89 -29.43 -20.53
CA LYS A 122 -7.26 -29.56 -19.11
C LYS A 122 -6.10 -29.82 -18.17
N GLU A 123 -6.21 -29.34 -16.93
CA GLU A 123 -5.25 -29.61 -15.85
C GLU A 123 -3.80 -29.19 -16.19
N ASN A 124 -3.60 -28.31 -17.17
CA ASN A 124 -2.28 -27.79 -17.54
C ASN A 124 -1.93 -26.58 -16.65
N SER A 125 -0.64 -26.30 -16.49
CA SER A 125 -0.17 -25.21 -15.62
C SER A 125 1.00 -24.43 -16.20
N ALA A 126 1.02 -23.12 -15.93
CA ALA A 126 2.08 -22.18 -16.33
C ALA A 126 2.21 -21.03 -15.32
N GLN A 127 3.17 -20.12 -15.54
CA GLN A 127 3.11 -18.80 -14.90
C GLN A 127 2.07 -17.92 -15.63
N GLN A 128 2.01 -17.99 -16.95
CA GLN A 128 1.06 -17.26 -17.80
C GLN A 128 0.46 -18.16 -18.89
N GLY A 129 -0.84 -18.08 -19.14
CA GLY A 129 -1.52 -18.93 -20.14
C GLY A 129 -1.51 -20.41 -19.72
N GLY A 130 -2.25 -20.74 -18.65
CA GLY A 130 -2.19 -22.06 -18.00
C GLY A 130 -2.51 -23.22 -18.95
N GLY A 131 -3.47 -23.04 -19.86
CA GLY A 131 -3.69 -23.91 -21.01
C GLY A 131 -2.90 -23.45 -22.24
N LEU A 132 -3.25 -22.28 -22.77
CA LEU A 132 -2.67 -21.73 -24.00
C LEU A 132 -2.08 -20.33 -23.78
N TYR A 133 -0.97 -20.05 -24.44
CA TYR A 133 -0.43 -18.70 -24.62
C TYR A 133 -0.19 -18.46 -26.11
N VAL A 134 -0.81 -17.41 -26.66
CA VAL A 134 -0.77 -17.09 -28.09
C VAL A 134 -0.30 -15.66 -28.29
N HIS A 135 0.93 -15.50 -28.75
CA HIS A 135 1.58 -14.23 -29.07
C HIS A 135 1.92 -14.23 -30.57
N GLY A 136 1.17 -13.45 -31.35
CA GLY A 136 1.32 -13.42 -32.81
C GLY A 136 0.00 -13.24 -33.58
N CYS A 137 -0.19 -14.08 -34.60
CA CYS A 137 -1.20 -13.88 -35.64
C CYS A 137 -2.61 -14.39 -35.26
N ARG A 138 -3.60 -14.10 -36.13
CA ARG A 138 -5.01 -14.51 -35.98
C ARG A 138 -5.16 -15.99 -35.57
N LEU A 139 -5.73 -16.21 -34.39
CA LEU A 139 -6.30 -17.47 -33.93
C LEU A 139 -7.76 -17.59 -34.36
N ASN A 140 -8.16 -18.79 -34.77
CA ASN A 140 -9.56 -19.21 -34.87
C ASN A 140 -9.72 -20.47 -34.01
N MET A 141 -10.51 -20.41 -32.95
CA MET A 141 -10.77 -21.55 -32.09
C MET A 141 -12.27 -21.85 -32.03
N GLN A 142 -12.62 -23.13 -32.12
CA GLN A 142 -14.01 -23.59 -32.29
C GLN A 142 -14.29 -24.88 -31.51
N SER A 143 -15.51 -25.04 -30.99
CA SER A 143 -16.04 -26.30 -30.44
C SER A 143 -15.12 -27.01 -29.43
N SER A 144 -14.40 -26.21 -28.63
CA SER A 144 -13.28 -26.69 -27.80
C SER A 144 -13.51 -26.39 -26.31
N VAL A 145 -12.80 -27.11 -25.44
CA VAL A 145 -12.95 -27.02 -23.98
C VAL A 145 -11.60 -26.70 -23.32
N ILE A 146 -11.59 -25.70 -22.43
CA ILE A 146 -10.44 -25.31 -21.63
C ILE A 146 -10.87 -25.34 -20.16
N THR A 147 -10.38 -26.30 -19.37
CA THR A 147 -10.88 -26.51 -18.00
C THR A 147 -9.86 -26.96 -16.97
N ASN A 148 -9.99 -26.50 -15.72
CA ASN A 148 -9.06 -26.80 -14.62
C ASN A 148 -7.59 -26.43 -14.91
N ASN A 149 -7.33 -25.51 -15.84
CA ASN A 149 -5.96 -25.02 -16.08
C ASN A 149 -5.63 -23.88 -15.13
N THR A 150 -4.35 -23.76 -14.78
CA THR A 150 -3.89 -22.82 -13.73
C THR A 150 -2.72 -21.96 -14.21
N ALA A 151 -2.82 -20.65 -14.00
CA ALA A 151 -1.72 -19.72 -14.22
C ALA A 151 -1.33 -19.06 -12.88
N SER A 152 -0.05 -19.09 -12.52
CA SER A 152 0.40 -18.43 -11.28
C SER A 152 0.39 -16.89 -11.36
N GLN A 153 0.10 -16.32 -12.53
CA GLN A 153 -0.14 -14.90 -12.78
C GLN A 153 -1.40 -14.71 -13.65
N THR A 154 -1.30 -14.83 -14.97
CA THR A 154 -2.33 -14.34 -15.90
C THR A 154 -2.88 -15.40 -16.84
N GLY A 155 -4.16 -15.28 -17.22
CA GLY A 155 -4.82 -16.15 -18.20
C GLY A 155 -4.82 -17.62 -17.78
N GLY A 156 -5.62 -17.97 -16.76
CA GLY A 156 -5.65 -19.33 -16.21
C GLY A 156 -5.94 -20.40 -17.27
N GLY A 157 -6.87 -20.11 -18.19
CA GLY A 157 -7.08 -20.90 -19.40
C GLY A 157 -6.22 -20.44 -20.58
N ILE A 158 -6.39 -19.19 -21.03
CA ILE A 158 -5.83 -18.65 -22.28
C ILE A 158 -5.22 -17.25 -22.09
N ILE A 159 -4.09 -16.98 -22.75
CA ILE A 159 -3.66 -15.62 -23.10
C ILE A 159 -3.64 -15.43 -24.62
N ILE A 160 -4.14 -14.28 -25.07
CA ILE A 160 -3.92 -13.74 -26.42
C ILE A 160 -3.17 -12.41 -26.27
N ASP A 161 -1.90 -12.38 -26.69
CA ASP A 161 -0.95 -11.29 -26.44
C ASP A 161 -0.51 -10.57 -27.72
N ILE A 162 -0.40 -9.23 -27.62
CA ILE A 162 0.15 -8.25 -28.60
C ILE A 162 -0.02 -8.72 -30.05
N SER A 163 -1.27 -8.73 -30.51
CA SER A 163 -1.61 -9.28 -31.82
C SER A 163 -2.01 -8.19 -32.83
N SER A 164 -1.61 -8.41 -34.09
CA SER A 164 -2.05 -7.62 -35.26
C SER A 164 -3.21 -8.28 -36.02
N GLY A 165 -3.75 -9.38 -35.48
CA GLY A 165 -4.78 -10.20 -36.09
C GLY A 165 -6.17 -9.96 -35.48
N SER A 166 -7.20 -10.18 -36.29
CA SER A 166 -8.57 -10.32 -35.81
C SER A 166 -8.82 -11.78 -35.41
N HIS A 167 -9.02 -12.04 -34.12
CA HIS A 167 -9.21 -13.38 -33.56
C HIS A 167 -10.69 -13.78 -33.53
N ASN A 168 -10.96 -15.08 -33.58
CA ASN A 168 -12.32 -15.61 -33.49
C ASN A 168 -12.39 -16.80 -32.52
N LEU A 169 -13.26 -16.69 -31.52
CA LEU A 169 -13.55 -17.70 -30.52
C LEU A 169 -15.04 -18.03 -30.61
N TRP A 170 -15.39 -19.20 -31.15
CA TRP A 170 -16.79 -19.59 -31.36
C TRP A 170 -17.14 -20.92 -30.67
N ASN A 171 -18.23 -20.94 -29.89
CA ASN A 171 -18.72 -22.15 -29.23
C ASN A 171 -17.63 -22.87 -28.40
N ILE A 172 -16.97 -22.12 -27.51
CA ILE A 172 -15.92 -22.59 -26.62
C ILE A 172 -16.42 -22.62 -25.17
N SER A 173 -16.09 -23.66 -24.42
CA SER A 173 -16.30 -23.70 -22.97
C SER A 173 -14.99 -23.48 -22.21
N LEU A 174 -14.94 -22.44 -21.38
CA LEU A 174 -13.88 -22.17 -20.43
C LEU A 174 -14.44 -22.34 -19.02
N HIS A 175 -14.06 -23.42 -18.33
CA HIS A 175 -14.67 -23.81 -17.05
C HIS A 175 -13.64 -24.09 -15.95
N ALA A 176 -13.82 -23.48 -14.77
CA ALA A 176 -13.00 -23.72 -13.57
C ALA A 176 -11.49 -23.53 -13.78
N ASN A 177 -11.08 -22.57 -14.61
CA ASN A 177 -9.67 -22.17 -14.72
C ASN A 177 -9.34 -21.06 -13.69
N GLU A 178 -8.10 -21.05 -13.19
CA GLU A 178 -7.66 -20.14 -12.12
C GLU A 178 -6.39 -19.35 -12.47
N ALA A 179 -6.40 -18.05 -12.21
CA ALA A 179 -5.29 -17.12 -12.43
C ALA A 179 -4.87 -16.42 -11.13
N GLY A 180 -3.56 -16.29 -10.92
CA GLY A 180 -2.98 -15.65 -9.74
C GLY A 180 -3.22 -14.14 -9.62
N ASP A 181 -3.37 -13.44 -10.75
CA ASP A 181 -3.54 -11.98 -10.84
C ASP A 181 -4.81 -11.66 -11.65
N TYR A 182 -4.79 -11.93 -12.96
CA TYR A 182 -5.80 -11.44 -13.92
C TYR A 182 -6.29 -12.51 -14.90
N GLY A 183 -7.57 -12.47 -15.27
CA GLY A 183 -8.14 -13.28 -16.35
C GLY A 183 -8.22 -14.77 -15.99
N GLY A 184 -9.13 -15.14 -15.08
CA GLY A 184 -9.23 -16.52 -14.58
C GLY A 184 -9.42 -17.55 -15.69
N ALA A 185 -10.29 -17.26 -16.66
CA ALA A 185 -10.37 -18.03 -17.90
C ALA A 185 -9.46 -17.47 -19.00
N MET A 186 -9.45 -16.15 -19.20
CA MET A 186 -8.82 -15.52 -20.36
C MET A 186 -8.25 -14.13 -20.08
N THR A 187 -7.07 -13.83 -20.62
CA THR A 187 -6.50 -12.48 -20.72
C THR A 187 -6.24 -12.10 -22.18
N ILE A 188 -6.55 -10.86 -22.56
CA ILE A 188 -6.29 -10.30 -23.89
C ILE A 188 -5.60 -8.93 -23.75
N THR A 189 -4.48 -8.73 -24.44
CA THR A 189 -3.67 -7.50 -24.33
C THR A 189 -3.69 -6.61 -25.58
N GLY A 190 -4.17 -7.09 -26.74
CA GLY A 190 -4.31 -6.26 -27.94
C GLY A 190 -4.74 -7.03 -29.19
N GLY A 191 -5.31 -6.28 -30.15
CA GLY A 191 -5.93 -6.81 -31.36
C GLY A 191 -7.45 -6.96 -31.24
N ASP A 192 -8.11 -7.08 -32.38
CA ASP A 192 -9.58 -7.24 -32.44
C ASP A 192 -9.97 -8.70 -32.15
N ILE A 193 -11.09 -8.91 -31.45
CA ILE A 193 -11.57 -10.27 -31.18
C ILE A 193 -13.09 -10.38 -31.18
N THR A 194 -13.57 -11.46 -31.81
CA THR A 194 -14.95 -11.93 -31.70
C THR A 194 -15.01 -13.12 -30.75
N ILE A 195 -15.92 -13.07 -29.78
CA ILE A 195 -16.25 -14.13 -28.83
C ILE A 195 -17.75 -14.40 -28.96
N ASP A 196 -18.11 -15.53 -29.57
CA ASP A 196 -19.51 -15.86 -29.89
C ASP A 196 -19.91 -17.26 -29.39
N GLU A 197 -21.14 -17.38 -28.89
CA GLU A 197 -21.71 -18.62 -28.30
C GLU A 197 -20.84 -19.29 -27.20
N CYS A 198 -19.92 -18.56 -26.59
CA CYS A 198 -18.96 -19.09 -25.61
C CYS A 198 -19.54 -19.14 -24.18
N VAL A 199 -18.97 -20.03 -23.35
CA VAL A 199 -19.38 -20.22 -21.95
C VAL A 199 -18.18 -20.12 -21.02
N PHE A 200 -18.18 -19.11 -20.16
CA PHE A 200 -17.20 -18.86 -19.10
C PHE A 200 -17.86 -19.19 -17.76
N ASP A 201 -17.55 -20.35 -17.18
CA ASP A 201 -18.21 -20.85 -15.96
C ASP A 201 -17.22 -21.15 -14.82
N GLN A 202 -17.48 -20.63 -13.61
CA GLN A 202 -16.69 -20.93 -12.39
C GLN A 202 -15.18 -20.59 -12.48
N ASN A 203 -14.76 -19.69 -13.38
CA ASN A 203 -13.36 -19.28 -13.48
C ASN A 203 -13.01 -18.20 -12.45
N LYS A 204 -11.75 -18.16 -12.01
CA LYS A 204 -11.33 -17.34 -10.87
C LYS A 204 -10.02 -16.59 -11.13
N ALA A 205 -10.01 -15.28 -10.86
CA ALA A 205 -8.80 -14.48 -10.70
C ALA A 205 -8.65 -14.09 -9.21
N MET A 206 -7.44 -13.81 -8.73
CA MET A 206 -7.29 -13.23 -7.38
C MET A 206 -7.41 -11.71 -7.35
N SER A 207 -7.12 -11.01 -8.46
CA SER A 207 -7.42 -9.58 -8.61
C SER A 207 -8.53 -9.34 -9.63
N SER A 208 -8.29 -9.33 -10.95
CA SER A 208 -9.32 -8.80 -11.90
C SER A 208 -9.75 -9.75 -13.02
N GLY A 209 -11.04 -9.70 -13.38
CA GLY A 209 -11.61 -10.36 -14.55
C GLY A 209 -11.71 -11.87 -14.38
N GLY A 210 -12.65 -12.33 -13.54
CA GLY A 210 -12.75 -13.74 -13.15
C GLY A 210 -12.94 -14.69 -14.35
N GLY A 211 -13.76 -14.28 -15.32
CA GLY A 211 -13.84 -14.93 -16.63
C GLY A 211 -12.82 -14.35 -17.62
N LEU A 212 -12.90 -13.05 -17.88
CA LEU A 212 -12.18 -12.36 -18.96
C LEU A 212 -11.54 -11.06 -18.46
N TYR A 213 -10.25 -10.88 -18.71
CA TYR A 213 -9.53 -9.62 -18.47
C TYR A 213 -9.06 -9.02 -19.81
N LEU A 214 -9.42 -7.77 -20.05
CA LEU A 214 -9.11 -7.01 -21.26
C LEU A 214 -8.26 -5.80 -20.88
N ILE A 215 -7.04 -5.70 -21.41
CA ILE A 215 -6.17 -4.53 -21.21
C ILE A 215 -5.77 -3.92 -22.55
N HIS A 216 -6.01 -2.61 -22.71
CA HIS A 216 -5.68 -1.90 -23.95
C HIS A 216 -4.16 -1.70 -24.13
N ALA A 217 -3.56 -2.30 -25.16
CA ALA A 217 -2.24 -1.90 -25.66
C ALA A 217 -2.34 -0.67 -26.61
N PRO A 218 -1.73 0.49 -26.26
CA PRO A 218 -1.83 1.76 -27.01
C PRO A 218 -1.41 1.76 -28.49
N GLN A 219 -0.80 0.68 -29.00
CA GLN A 219 -0.18 0.64 -30.33
C GLN A 219 -1.04 -0.05 -31.41
N TRP A 220 -2.03 -0.86 -31.01
CA TRP A 220 -2.72 -1.79 -31.93
C TRP A 220 -4.24 -1.63 -31.98
N GLY A 221 -4.84 -0.95 -31.00
CA GLY A 221 -6.29 -0.93 -30.83
C GLY A 221 -6.81 -2.22 -30.18
N MET A 222 -8.11 -2.19 -29.84
CA MET A 222 -8.86 -3.34 -29.31
C MET A 222 -10.37 -3.05 -29.41
N ASP A 223 -11.02 -3.52 -30.46
CA ASP A 223 -12.49 -3.71 -30.47
C ASP A 223 -12.79 -5.17 -30.06
N VAL A 224 -13.47 -5.35 -28.92
CA VAL A 224 -13.93 -6.67 -28.43
C VAL A 224 -15.42 -6.82 -28.72
N SER A 225 -15.79 -7.80 -29.55
CA SER A 225 -17.19 -8.17 -29.82
C SER A 225 -17.54 -9.45 -29.08
N LEU A 226 -18.42 -9.34 -28.08
CA LEU A 226 -18.94 -10.44 -27.28
C LEU A 226 -20.42 -10.66 -27.60
N SER A 227 -20.78 -11.81 -28.15
CA SER A 227 -22.14 -12.15 -28.58
C SER A 227 -22.61 -13.52 -28.09
N ASN A 228 -23.93 -13.66 -27.85
CA ASN A 228 -24.63 -14.92 -27.52
C ASN A 228 -24.04 -15.76 -26.37
N SER A 229 -23.17 -15.16 -25.55
CA SER A 229 -22.27 -15.87 -24.64
C SER A 229 -22.80 -15.88 -23.20
N LYS A 230 -22.14 -16.65 -22.32
CA LYS A 230 -22.52 -16.82 -20.92
C LYS A 230 -21.33 -16.65 -20.00
N PHE A 231 -21.47 -15.83 -18.97
CA PHE A 231 -20.52 -15.70 -17.86
C PHE A 231 -21.26 -16.03 -16.56
N ILE A 232 -20.94 -17.17 -15.95
CA ILE A 232 -21.66 -17.70 -14.79
C ILE A 232 -20.69 -18.11 -13.67
N TYR A 233 -21.00 -17.77 -12.42
CA TYR A 233 -20.24 -18.18 -11.22
C TYR A 233 -18.74 -17.81 -11.22
N ASN A 234 -18.30 -16.87 -12.06
CA ASN A 234 -16.90 -16.43 -12.09
C ASN A 234 -16.62 -15.49 -10.90
N GLN A 235 -15.37 -15.48 -10.42
CA GLN A 235 -14.97 -14.75 -9.22
C GLN A 235 -13.68 -13.93 -9.43
N ALA A 236 -13.66 -12.72 -8.87
CA ALA A 236 -12.50 -11.84 -8.81
C ALA A 236 -12.56 -10.93 -7.56
N GLU A 237 -11.53 -10.11 -7.35
CA GLU A 237 -11.62 -8.89 -6.54
C GLU A 237 -12.41 -7.84 -7.33
N ASP A 238 -11.99 -7.57 -8.57
CA ASP A 238 -12.61 -6.64 -9.52
C ASP A 238 -13.22 -7.36 -10.73
N GLY A 239 -14.44 -7.01 -11.13
CA GLY A 239 -15.02 -7.49 -12.40
C GLY A 239 -15.25 -9.00 -12.39
N GLY A 240 -16.22 -9.45 -11.59
CA GLY A 240 -16.42 -10.87 -11.27
C GLY A 240 -16.49 -11.79 -12.50
N ALA A 241 -17.09 -11.32 -13.59
CA ALA A 241 -17.02 -11.97 -14.90
C ALA A 241 -16.00 -11.31 -15.84
N ILE A 242 -16.02 -9.98 -16.00
CA ILE A 242 -15.23 -9.25 -16.99
C ILE A 242 -14.62 -7.99 -16.36
N THR A 243 -13.33 -7.74 -16.60
CA THR A 243 -12.73 -6.43 -16.38
C THR A 243 -12.21 -5.85 -17.68
N VAL A 244 -12.49 -4.57 -17.93
CA VAL A 244 -11.87 -3.75 -18.96
C VAL A 244 -10.95 -2.75 -18.29
N SER A 245 -9.66 -2.76 -18.60
CA SER A 245 -8.68 -1.77 -18.16
C SER A 245 -7.97 -1.12 -19.33
N SER A 246 -7.43 0.08 -19.11
CA SER A 246 -6.53 0.75 -20.06
C SER A 246 -5.16 0.92 -19.42
N SER A 247 -4.10 0.47 -20.09
CA SER A 247 -2.73 0.76 -19.64
C SER A 247 -2.30 2.21 -19.91
N ALA A 248 -3.17 3.02 -20.49
CA ALA A 248 -2.92 4.42 -20.79
C ALA A 248 -3.16 5.27 -19.55
N ASP A 249 -2.11 5.42 -18.73
CA ASP A 249 -1.95 6.54 -17.81
C ASP A 249 -2.24 7.84 -18.60
N ALA A 250 -3.34 8.52 -18.26
CA ALA A 250 -3.93 9.60 -19.05
C ALA A 250 -3.01 10.83 -19.21
N SER A 251 -1.87 10.84 -18.50
CA SER A 251 -0.84 11.86 -18.55
C SER A 251 0.06 11.83 -19.78
N TYR A 252 0.18 10.70 -20.51
CA TYR A 252 1.26 10.54 -21.52
C TYR A 252 0.82 10.42 -23.00
N PHE A 253 -0.38 9.90 -23.30
CA PHE A 253 -0.82 9.65 -24.69
C PHE A 253 -2.27 10.08 -24.97
N ALA A 254 -2.49 11.40 -25.05
CA ALA A 254 -3.81 12.02 -25.32
C ALA A 254 -4.38 11.82 -26.74
N TRP A 255 -4.02 10.73 -27.43
CA TRP A 255 -4.38 10.45 -28.84
C TRP A 255 -4.87 9.01 -29.09
N THR A 256 -4.88 8.14 -28.08
CA THR A 256 -5.32 6.74 -28.22
C THR A 256 -6.78 6.57 -27.79
N SER A 257 -7.57 5.88 -28.62
CA SER A 257 -8.96 5.54 -28.29
C SER A 257 -9.01 4.52 -27.15
N PRO A 258 -9.86 4.69 -26.12
CA PRO A 258 -10.03 3.69 -25.06
C PRO A 258 -10.58 2.37 -25.63
N ALA A 259 -10.26 1.24 -24.98
CA ALA A 259 -10.80 -0.05 -25.38
C ALA A 259 -12.33 -0.04 -25.41
N ILE A 260 -12.89 -0.76 -26.39
CA ILE A 260 -14.33 -0.86 -26.58
C ILE A 260 -14.75 -2.32 -26.41
N LEU A 261 -15.51 -2.57 -25.37
CA LEU A 261 -16.23 -3.83 -25.17
C LEU A 261 -17.66 -3.68 -25.71
N SER A 262 -18.02 -4.49 -26.71
CA SER A 262 -19.35 -4.55 -27.29
C SER A 262 -20.03 -5.86 -26.89
N VAL A 263 -21.00 -5.82 -25.98
CA VAL A 263 -21.71 -6.97 -25.42
C VAL A 263 -23.12 -7.08 -26.01
N SER A 264 -23.45 -8.20 -26.63
CA SER A 264 -24.75 -8.44 -27.26
C SER A 264 -25.34 -9.79 -26.89
N GLN A 265 -26.65 -9.83 -26.61
CA GLN A 265 -27.42 -11.05 -26.34
C GLN A 265 -26.79 -12.01 -25.31
N THR A 266 -25.98 -11.47 -24.40
CA THR A 266 -25.08 -12.22 -23.52
C THR A 266 -25.64 -12.25 -22.10
N ARG A 267 -25.48 -13.38 -21.39
CA ARG A 267 -25.93 -13.52 -20.00
C ARG A 267 -24.73 -13.51 -19.05
N LEU A 268 -24.69 -12.54 -18.14
CA LEU A 268 -23.77 -12.50 -17.02
C LEU A 268 -24.56 -12.69 -15.72
N SER A 269 -24.36 -13.82 -15.02
CA SER A 269 -25.16 -14.14 -13.82
C SER A 269 -24.42 -14.90 -12.73
N TYR A 270 -24.72 -14.61 -11.45
CA TYR A 270 -24.11 -15.25 -10.29
C TYR A 270 -22.59 -15.06 -10.18
N ASN A 271 -22.02 -14.05 -10.83
CA ASN A 271 -20.61 -13.70 -10.70
C ASN A 271 -20.39 -12.83 -9.45
N TYR A 272 -19.16 -12.84 -8.92
CA TYR A 272 -18.80 -12.23 -7.64
C TYR A 272 -17.53 -11.38 -7.76
N ALA A 273 -17.61 -10.14 -7.30
CA ALA A 273 -16.48 -9.24 -7.03
C ALA A 273 -16.35 -8.99 -5.51
N SER A 274 -15.14 -9.06 -4.96
CA SER A 274 -14.91 -8.64 -3.55
C SER A 274 -14.72 -7.15 -3.37
N ASP A 275 -14.57 -6.38 -4.45
CA ASP A 275 -14.66 -4.91 -4.43
C ASP A 275 -15.74 -4.45 -5.44
N ASP A 276 -15.37 -4.09 -6.67
CA ASP A 276 -16.26 -3.43 -7.65
C ASP A 276 -16.62 -4.29 -8.88
N GLY A 277 -17.81 -4.07 -9.42
CA GLY A 277 -18.27 -4.61 -10.71
C GLY A 277 -18.62 -6.10 -10.66
N GLY A 278 -19.75 -6.44 -10.03
CA GLY A 278 -20.09 -7.82 -9.68
C GLY A 278 -20.19 -8.77 -10.88
N ALA A 279 -20.57 -8.27 -12.06
CA ALA A 279 -20.28 -8.93 -13.34
C ALA A 279 -19.20 -8.21 -14.14
N ILE A 280 -19.32 -6.90 -14.36
CA ILE A 280 -18.39 -6.14 -15.20
C ILE A 280 -17.79 -4.98 -14.40
N ASN A 281 -16.46 -4.85 -14.38
CA ASN A 281 -15.75 -3.62 -13.98
C ASN A 281 -15.08 -2.99 -15.22
N VAL A 282 -15.07 -1.66 -15.29
CA VAL A 282 -14.54 -0.86 -16.39
C VAL A 282 -13.71 0.30 -15.83
N GLN A 283 -12.40 0.22 -16.01
CA GLN A 283 -11.45 1.29 -15.67
C GLN A 283 -10.97 1.94 -16.97
N LEU A 284 -11.38 3.19 -17.24
CA LEU A 284 -10.99 3.97 -18.43
C LEU A 284 -11.34 3.29 -19.78
N GLY A 285 -12.58 2.81 -19.93
CA GLY A 285 -13.07 2.09 -21.11
C GLY A 285 -14.43 2.55 -21.65
N THR A 286 -14.80 2.05 -22.83
CA THR A 286 -16.15 2.17 -23.40
C THR A 286 -16.85 0.82 -23.35
N VAL A 287 -18.07 0.76 -22.81
CA VAL A 287 -18.94 -0.42 -22.94
C VAL A 287 -20.19 -0.08 -23.75
N LYS A 288 -20.42 -0.86 -24.80
CA LYS A 288 -21.64 -0.86 -25.61
C LYS A 288 -22.40 -2.14 -25.28
N MET A 289 -23.66 -2.06 -24.87
CA MET A 289 -24.49 -3.20 -24.51
C MET A 289 -25.76 -3.25 -25.36
N GLN A 290 -26.21 -4.45 -25.71
CA GLN A 290 -27.46 -4.66 -26.45
C GLN A 290 -28.15 -5.95 -26.01
N GLY A 291 -29.42 -5.87 -25.62
CA GLY A 291 -30.29 -7.03 -25.38
C GLY A 291 -29.74 -8.08 -24.40
N SER A 292 -28.90 -7.68 -23.45
CA SER A 292 -28.13 -8.60 -22.60
C SER A 292 -28.77 -8.76 -21.21
N GLN A 293 -28.48 -9.86 -20.51
CA GLN A 293 -29.01 -10.14 -19.18
C GLN A 293 -27.90 -10.09 -18.13
N ILE A 294 -28.00 -9.17 -17.19
CA ILE A 294 -27.08 -9.01 -16.06
C ILE A 294 -27.89 -9.36 -14.81
N SER A 295 -27.77 -10.59 -14.28
CA SER A 295 -28.69 -11.06 -13.23
C SER A 295 -28.07 -11.80 -12.05
N ALA A 296 -28.43 -11.40 -10.83
CA ALA A 296 -27.99 -12.01 -9.57
C ALA A 296 -26.46 -12.04 -9.38
N ASN A 297 -25.76 -11.01 -9.86
CA ASN A 297 -24.35 -10.79 -9.59
C ASN A 297 -24.15 -9.93 -8.33
N HIS A 298 -22.97 -10.00 -7.73
CA HIS A 298 -22.69 -9.31 -6.46
C HIS A 298 -21.30 -8.65 -6.45
N ALA A 299 -21.26 -7.37 -6.04
CA ALA A 299 -20.06 -6.63 -5.65
C ALA A 299 -20.14 -6.29 -4.15
N GLN A 300 -19.02 -6.15 -3.43
CA GLN A 300 -19.09 -5.69 -2.02
C GLN A 300 -19.11 -4.16 -1.92
N SER A 301 -18.38 -3.46 -2.80
CA SER A 301 -18.42 -2.01 -2.94
C SER A 301 -19.51 -1.59 -3.93
N SER A 302 -19.19 -1.47 -5.23
CA SER A 302 -20.02 -0.72 -6.18
C SER A 302 -20.36 -1.52 -7.45
N GLY A 303 -21.51 -1.21 -8.05
CA GLY A 303 -21.93 -1.75 -9.35
C GLY A 303 -22.18 -3.25 -9.32
N GLY A 304 -23.25 -3.67 -8.63
CA GLY A 304 -23.52 -5.10 -8.38
C GLY A 304 -23.70 -5.92 -9.65
N GLY A 305 -24.19 -5.31 -10.73
CA GLY A 305 -24.09 -5.84 -12.09
C GLY A 305 -22.88 -5.27 -12.84
N LEU A 306 -22.78 -3.94 -12.92
CA LEU A 306 -21.78 -3.22 -13.70
C LEU A 306 -21.23 -2.02 -12.92
N TYR A 307 -19.91 -1.93 -12.79
CA TYR A 307 -19.22 -0.73 -12.30
C TYR A 307 -18.42 -0.07 -13.43
N ILE A 308 -18.36 1.27 -13.43
CA ILE A 308 -17.56 2.03 -14.39
C ILE A 308 -16.87 3.20 -13.70
N HIS A 309 -15.54 3.17 -13.71
CA HIS A 309 -14.64 4.24 -13.32
C HIS A 309 -14.15 5.01 -14.56
N GLN A 310 -14.46 6.31 -14.63
CA GLN A 310 -13.98 7.27 -15.65
C GLN A 310 -14.23 6.84 -17.12
N GLY A 311 -15.26 6.02 -17.37
CA GLY A 311 -15.58 5.47 -18.69
C GLY A 311 -16.85 6.04 -19.36
N TRP A 312 -17.33 5.33 -20.39
CA TRP A 312 -18.58 5.60 -21.11
C TRP A 312 -19.45 4.34 -21.23
N LEU A 313 -20.76 4.48 -20.95
CA LEU A 313 -21.76 3.43 -21.16
C LEU A 313 -22.75 3.80 -22.26
N ARG A 314 -23.08 2.83 -23.13
CA ARG A 314 -24.24 2.88 -24.01
C ARG A 314 -24.99 1.54 -24.00
N ASP A 315 -26.21 1.49 -23.49
CA ASP A 315 -27.07 0.29 -23.54
C ASP A 315 -28.31 0.47 -24.44
N ASN A 316 -28.71 -0.62 -25.10
CA ASN A 316 -30.00 -0.75 -25.76
C ASN A 316 -30.68 -2.11 -25.45
N GLY A 317 -31.63 -2.11 -24.52
CA GLY A 317 -32.54 -3.21 -24.25
C GLY A 317 -32.01 -4.28 -23.29
N SER A 318 -30.99 -3.99 -22.47
CA SER A 318 -30.50 -4.95 -21.47
C SER A 318 -31.35 -4.96 -20.18
N ASN A 319 -31.28 -6.07 -19.46
CA ASN A 319 -32.07 -6.32 -18.24
C ASN A 319 -31.15 -6.60 -17.05
N PHE A 320 -31.15 -5.69 -16.08
CA PHE A 320 -30.43 -5.78 -14.80
C PHE A 320 -31.39 -6.32 -13.74
N VAL A 321 -31.17 -7.55 -13.24
CA VAL A 321 -32.14 -8.26 -12.38
C VAL A 321 -31.48 -8.82 -11.11
N GLN A 322 -31.99 -8.52 -9.91
CA GLN A 322 -31.51 -9.11 -8.64
C GLN A 322 -30.01 -8.91 -8.33
N ASN A 323 -29.33 -7.93 -8.94
CA ASN A 323 -27.93 -7.65 -8.63
C ASN A 323 -27.78 -6.87 -7.31
N ASN A 324 -26.66 -7.04 -6.61
CA ASN A 324 -26.47 -6.55 -5.24
C ASN A 324 -25.09 -5.90 -5.01
N ALA A 325 -25.06 -4.70 -4.43
CA ALA A 325 -23.83 -3.98 -4.04
C ALA A 325 -24.05 -3.15 -2.77
N SER A 326 -23.01 -2.47 -2.25
CA SER A 326 -23.24 -1.37 -1.31
C SER A 326 -23.73 -0.12 -2.07
N ILE A 327 -23.20 0.13 -3.27
CA ILE A 327 -23.52 1.32 -4.08
C ILE A 327 -23.90 0.91 -5.50
N GLY A 328 -25.09 1.31 -5.98
CA GLY A 328 -25.49 1.04 -7.37
C GLY A 328 -25.78 -0.44 -7.64
N GLY A 329 -26.94 -0.93 -7.19
CA GLY A 329 -27.23 -2.38 -7.13
C GLY A 329 -27.16 -3.07 -8.50
N GLY A 330 -27.74 -2.43 -9.54
CA GLY A 330 -27.55 -2.81 -10.93
C GLY A 330 -26.30 -2.17 -11.55
N ILE A 331 -26.20 -0.84 -11.49
CA ILE A 331 -25.07 -0.05 -12.03
C ILE A 331 -24.55 0.96 -10.99
N GLY A 332 -23.24 1.03 -10.79
CA GLY A 332 -22.57 2.10 -10.05
C GLY A 332 -21.53 2.79 -10.93
N CYS A 333 -21.44 4.12 -10.90
CA CYS A 333 -20.54 4.84 -11.83
C CYS A 333 -20.21 6.29 -11.42
N ASP A 334 -18.98 6.73 -11.71
CA ASP A 334 -18.48 8.11 -11.54
C ASP A 334 -18.23 8.83 -12.90
N VAL A 335 -18.89 8.29 -13.92
CA VAL A 335 -18.55 8.40 -15.35
C VAL A 335 -18.71 9.76 -16.02
N SER A 336 -18.07 9.86 -17.20
CA SER A 336 -18.18 10.99 -18.12
C SER A 336 -19.39 10.94 -19.09
N SER A 337 -20.02 9.78 -19.32
CA SER A 337 -21.27 9.68 -20.11
C SER A 337 -22.01 8.35 -19.94
N ILE A 338 -23.35 8.42 -19.88
CA ILE A 338 -24.27 7.27 -19.82
C ILE A 338 -25.38 7.46 -20.85
N GLN A 339 -25.62 6.48 -21.71
CA GLN A 339 -26.79 6.42 -22.57
C GLN A 339 -27.52 5.10 -22.35
N LEU A 340 -28.79 5.14 -21.93
CA LEU A 340 -29.62 3.95 -21.70
C LEU A 340 -30.86 4.02 -22.58
N SER A 341 -31.22 2.92 -23.22
CA SER A 341 -32.41 2.86 -24.06
C SER A 341 -33.10 1.51 -23.95
N ASN A 342 -34.42 1.49 -23.74
CA ASN A 342 -35.23 0.27 -23.53
C ASN A 342 -34.76 -0.63 -22.36
N THR A 343 -33.86 -0.13 -21.50
CA THR A 343 -33.20 -0.87 -20.41
C THR A 343 -34.16 -1.10 -19.25
N THR A 344 -34.11 -2.29 -18.62
CA THR A 344 -34.91 -2.56 -17.40
C THR A 344 -34.04 -2.90 -16.19
N PHE A 345 -34.50 -2.46 -15.02
CA PHE A 345 -33.90 -2.72 -13.71
C PHE A 345 -34.97 -3.31 -12.79
N THR A 346 -34.81 -4.58 -12.38
CA THR A 346 -35.81 -5.29 -11.57
C THR A 346 -35.19 -5.95 -10.34
N GLU A 347 -35.75 -5.73 -9.15
CA GLU A 347 -35.32 -6.39 -7.89
C GLU A 347 -33.83 -6.21 -7.51
N ASN A 348 -33.11 -5.22 -8.06
CA ASN A 348 -31.74 -4.93 -7.65
C ASN A 348 -31.71 -4.26 -6.26
N ASN A 349 -30.62 -4.46 -5.52
CA ASN A 349 -30.48 -4.03 -4.12
C ASN A 349 -29.16 -3.29 -3.88
N ALA A 350 -29.21 -2.20 -3.10
CA ALA A 350 -28.02 -1.50 -2.60
C ALA A 350 -28.26 -0.80 -1.26
N ASP A 351 -27.23 -0.19 -0.67
CA ASP A 351 -27.43 0.81 0.39
C ASP A 351 -27.85 2.16 -0.19
N ASN A 352 -27.30 2.56 -1.34
CA ASN A 352 -27.70 3.73 -2.11
C ASN A 352 -27.78 3.42 -3.62
N GLY A 353 -28.84 3.91 -4.30
CA GLY A 353 -29.04 3.65 -5.73
C GLY A 353 -29.40 2.20 -6.00
N GLY A 354 -30.59 1.77 -5.56
CA GLY A 354 -31.00 0.35 -5.55
C GLY A 354 -30.96 -0.30 -6.93
N ALA A 355 -31.34 0.43 -7.99
CA ALA A 355 -31.03 0.06 -9.36
C ALA A 355 -29.73 0.69 -9.86
N MET A 356 -29.53 1.99 -9.64
CA MET A 356 -28.38 2.72 -10.17
C MET A 356 -27.94 3.88 -9.28
N TRP A 357 -26.62 4.04 -9.18
CA TRP A 357 -25.95 5.16 -8.52
C TRP A 357 -25.02 5.88 -9.49
N VAL A 358 -25.09 7.22 -9.52
CA VAL A 358 -24.30 8.08 -10.40
C VAL A 358 -23.69 9.22 -9.59
N GLN A 359 -22.37 9.39 -9.62
CA GLN A 359 -21.70 10.39 -8.79
C GLN A 359 -21.89 11.83 -9.30
N LEU A 360 -21.42 12.11 -10.52
CA LEU A 360 -21.57 13.41 -11.20
C LEU A 360 -22.73 13.34 -12.20
N CYS A 361 -23.23 14.48 -12.68
CA CYS A 361 -24.15 14.54 -13.81
C CYS A 361 -23.40 14.63 -15.15
N PRO A 362 -23.09 13.51 -15.83
CA PRO A 362 -22.52 13.57 -17.17
C PRO A 362 -23.56 14.01 -18.20
N ALA A 363 -23.12 14.14 -19.46
CA ALA A 363 -24.04 14.10 -20.59
C ALA A 363 -24.76 12.73 -20.62
N HIS A 364 -26.04 12.74 -20.27
CA HIS A 364 -26.91 11.56 -20.16
C HIS A 364 -28.07 11.59 -21.16
N SER A 365 -28.56 10.41 -21.56
CA SER A 365 -29.78 10.25 -22.36
C SER A 365 -30.44 8.91 -22.02
N PHE A 366 -31.63 8.94 -21.43
CA PHE A 366 -32.33 7.78 -20.90
C PHE A 366 -33.70 7.67 -21.58
N LYS A 367 -33.91 6.64 -22.41
CA LYS A 367 -35.10 6.52 -23.26
C LYS A 367 -35.82 5.20 -23.01
N ALA A 368 -37.07 5.24 -22.52
CA ALA A 368 -37.82 4.05 -22.14
C ALA A 368 -37.06 3.16 -21.13
N VAL A 369 -36.60 3.75 -20.02
CA VAL A 369 -35.89 3.03 -18.95
C VAL A 369 -36.86 2.66 -17.82
N HIS A 370 -36.92 1.38 -17.45
CA HIS A 370 -37.95 0.85 -16.56
C HIS A 370 -37.37 0.33 -15.23
N PHE A 371 -37.67 1.01 -14.12
CA PHE A 371 -37.22 0.67 -12.77
C PHE A 371 -38.36 0.06 -11.94
N THR A 372 -38.28 -1.24 -11.64
CA THR A 372 -39.33 -2.00 -10.95
C THR A 372 -38.83 -2.74 -9.70
N ARG A 373 -39.41 -2.46 -8.53
CA ARG A 373 -39.16 -3.18 -7.27
C ARG A 373 -37.69 -3.25 -6.83
N ASN A 374 -36.89 -2.24 -7.18
CA ASN A 374 -35.51 -2.12 -6.70
C ASN A 374 -35.50 -1.50 -5.28
N ILE A 375 -34.47 -1.79 -4.49
CA ILE A 375 -34.42 -1.50 -3.05
C ILE A 375 -33.11 -0.79 -2.70
N ALA A 376 -33.20 0.30 -1.94
CA ALA A 376 -32.05 0.96 -1.31
C ALA A 376 -32.22 1.00 0.23
N THR A 377 -31.18 0.69 1.01
CA THR A 377 -31.23 0.80 2.48
C THR A 377 -31.47 2.24 2.93
N TYR A 378 -30.85 3.22 2.26
CA TYR A 378 -30.93 4.64 2.63
C TYR A 378 -31.67 5.47 1.57
N SER A 379 -31.12 5.62 0.36
CA SER A 379 -31.61 6.61 -0.60
C SER A 379 -31.62 6.13 -2.06
N GLY A 380 -32.61 6.59 -2.84
CA GLY A 380 -32.70 6.34 -4.28
C GLY A 380 -32.99 4.88 -4.60
N GLY A 381 -34.19 4.40 -4.27
CA GLY A 381 -34.56 2.98 -4.42
C GLY A 381 -34.48 2.49 -5.86
N ALA A 382 -34.76 3.35 -6.85
CA ALA A 382 -34.30 3.14 -8.22
C ALA A 382 -32.98 3.87 -8.48
N LEU A 383 -33.00 5.21 -8.53
CA LEU A 383 -31.88 6.05 -8.96
C LEU A 383 -31.39 6.93 -7.82
N PHE A 384 -30.08 6.97 -7.62
CA PHE A 384 -29.39 7.93 -6.75
C PHE A 384 -28.42 8.78 -7.59
N ILE A 385 -28.36 10.08 -7.29
CA ILE A 385 -27.46 11.04 -7.94
C ILE A 385 -26.74 11.89 -6.87
N ASP A 386 -25.41 11.93 -6.90
CA ASP A 386 -24.57 12.67 -5.92
C ASP A 386 -24.14 14.08 -6.38
N ASP A 387 -24.90 14.69 -7.29
CA ASP A 387 -24.58 16.01 -7.85
C ASP A 387 -25.46 17.12 -7.24
N THR A 388 -24.85 18.30 -7.10
CA THR A 388 -25.48 19.58 -6.76
C THR A 388 -26.30 20.18 -7.92
N GLY A 389 -26.05 19.75 -9.16
CA GLY A 389 -26.80 20.15 -10.34
C GLY A 389 -28.11 19.37 -10.49
N VAL A 390 -29.18 20.06 -10.94
CA VAL A 390 -30.49 19.42 -11.18
C VAL A 390 -30.42 18.50 -12.40
N CYS A 391 -30.11 17.23 -12.14
CA CYS A 391 -30.07 16.15 -13.12
C CYS A 391 -31.49 15.76 -13.54
N ASN A 392 -32.01 16.37 -14.61
CA ASN A 392 -33.29 15.96 -15.23
C ASN A 392 -33.11 14.68 -16.07
N VAL A 393 -32.77 13.57 -15.40
CA VAL A 393 -32.39 12.29 -16.01
C VAL A 393 -33.50 11.66 -16.86
N CYS A 394 -34.76 12.04 -16.64
CA CYS A 394 -35.90 11.68 -17.48
C CYS A 394 -36.75 12.93 -17.73
N LYS A 395 -36.94 13.34 -18.98
CA LYS A 395 -37.78 14.49 -19.36
C LYS A 395 -39.09 14.03 -20.02
N GLU A 396 -40.21 14.44 -19.45
CA GLU A 396 -41.54 14.14 -20.03
C GLU A 396 -41.75 14.79 -21.42
N GLU A 397 -41.09 15.91 -21.71
CA GLU A 397 -41.39 16.76 -22.88
C GLU A 397 -40.81 16.29 -24.23
N GLU A 398 -39.81 15.37 -24.25
CA GLU A 398 -39.13 14.92 -25.48
C GLU A 398 -39.36 13.42 -25.81
N GLY A 399 -40.26 12.76 -25.07
CA GLY A 399 -40.61 11.34 -25.29
C GLY A 399 -39.70 10.33 -24.58
N ASP A 400 -38.90 10.78 -23.61
CA ASP A 400 -38.03 9.95 -22.79
C ASP A 400 -38.79 9.34 -21.61
N SER A 401 -39.60 8.33 -21.91
CA SER A 401 -40.58 7.73 -20.97
C SER A 401 -39.95 6.74 -19.98
N CYS A 402 -39.21 7.24 -19.00
CA CYS A 402 -38.84 6.43 -17.84
C CYS A 402 -40.09 6.00 -17.04
N SER A 403 -40.06 4.83 -16.41
CA SER A 403 -41.13 4.41 -15.48
C SER A 403 -40.57 3.89 -14.17
N TYR A 404 -41.20 4.29 -13.07
CA TYR A 404 -40.85 3.89 -11.72
C TYR A 404 -42.02 3.14 -11.08
N VAL A 405 -41.79 1.91 -10.61
CA VAL A 405 -42.84 0.99 -10.15
C VAL A 405 -42.41 0.24 -8.89
N ASN A 406 -42.99 0.59 -7.74
CA ASN A 406 -42.81 -0.11 -6.46
C ASN A 406 -41.35 -0.20 -5.95
N ASN A 407 -40.47 0.74 -6.33
CA ASN A 407 -39.13 0.84 -5.76
C ASN A 407 -39.20 1.37 -4.31
N GLN A 408 -38.20 1.07 -3.48
CA GLN A 408 -38.25 1.32 -2.03
C GLN A 408 -36.92 1.88 -1.52
N ALA A 409 -37.00 2.91 -0.67
CA ALA A 409 -35.87 3.43 0.09
C ALA A 409 -36.33 3.99 1.44
N ALA A 410 -35.40 4.31 2.35
CA ALA A 410 -35.74 5.13 3.52
C ALA A 410 -36.07 6.58 3.12
N PHE A 411 -35.43 7.08 2.05
CA PHE A 411 -35.63 8.41 1.47
C PHE A 411 -35.60 8.34 -0.06
N GLY A 412 -36.51 9.02 -0.77
CA GLY A 412 -36.51 9.04 -2.24
C GLY A 412 -36.69 7.63 -2.87
N ASN A 413 -37.86 7.02 -2.69
CA ASN A 413 -38.16 5.66 -3.16
C ASN A 413 -37.77 5.38 -4.60
N ASP A 414 -38.02 6.34 -5.50
CA ASP A 414 -37.69 6.21 -6.91
C ASP A 414 -36.42 7.00 -7.23
N THR A 415 -36.42 8.32 -7.03
CA THR A 415 -35.23 9.18 -7.17
C THR A 415 -34.75 9.71 -5.81
N GLY A 416 -33.47 9.51 -5.52
CA GLY A 416 -32.74 10.15 -4.41
C GLY A 416 -31.66 11.09 -4.93
N THR A 417 -31.48 12.21 -4.24
CA THR A 417 -30.36 13.14 -4.44
C THR A 417 -29.74 13.48 -3.09
N SER A 418 -28.56 14.09 -3.13
CA SER A 418 -27.99 14.76 -1.97
C SER A 418 -28.88 15.97 -1.57
N PRO A 419 -29.22 16.19 -0.27
CA PRO A 419 -30.59 16.63 0.06
C PRO A 419 -30.78 18.02 0.69
N GLN A 420 -31.91 18.63 0.29
CA GLN A 420 -32.65 19.76 0.90
C GLN A 420 -31.96 21.13 0.92
N ASP A 421 -32.72 22.20 1.25
CA ASP A 421 -32.22 23.58 1.33
C ASP A 421 -32.92 24.40 2.46
N LEU A 422 -32.32 25.52 2.90
CA LEU A 422 -32.71 26.28 4.09
C LEU A 422 -32.84 27.79 3.83
N GLN A 423 -33.94 28.40 4.28
CA GLN A 423 -34.09 29.86 4.37
C GLN A 423 -34.14 30.36 5.82
N VAL A 424 -33.59 31.55 6.07
CA VAL A 424 -33.45 32.15 7.42
C VAL A 424 -33.93 33.61 7.43
N THR A 425 -34.52 34.05 8.55
CA THR A 425 -35.01 35.41 8.78
C THR A 425 -34.61 35.89 10.18
N TYR A 426 -34.18 37.15 10.28
CA TYR A 426 -33.69 37.78 11.50
C TYR A 426 -34.83 38.32 12.38
N LEU A 427 -34.60 38.44 13.69
CA LEU A 427 -35.61 38.92 14.67
C LEU A 427 -35.17 40.09 15.55
N THR A 428 -33.89 40.49 15.52
CA THR A 428 -33.34 41.60 16.34
C THR A 428 -32.18 42.31 15.63
N ASP A 429 -32.18 43.64 15.61
CA ASP A 429 -31.03 44.45 15.17
C ASP A 429 -29.85 44.33 16.15
N ILE A 430 -28.61 44.34 15.60
CA ILE A 430 -27.39 44.11 16.36
C ILE A 430 -26.50 45.37 16.35
N SER A 431 -26.49 46.11 17.46
CA SER A 431 -25.56 47.22 17.67
C SER A 431 -25.15 47.39 19.14
N SER A 432 -23.83 47.42 19.39
CA SER A 432 -23.14 47.72 20.66
C SER A 432 -23.33 46.78 21.87
N GLU A 433 -22.24 46.59 22.60
CA GLU A 433 -22.14 46.09 23.99
C GLU A 433 -22.87 44.77 24.37
N LEU A 434 -22.47 43.69 23.71
CA LEU A 434 -22.69 42.32 24.19
C LEU A 434 -21.81 42.04 25.42
N ASN A 435 -22.44 41.74 26.55
CA ASN A 435 -21.78 41.25 27.77
C ASN A 435 -21.71 39.71 27.76
N GLN A 436 -21.06 39.13 28.78
CA GLN A 436 -20.64 37.71 28.79
C GLN A 436 -21.78 36.65 28.85
N LYS A 437 -23.04 36.99 28.55
CA LYS A 437 -24.19 36.08 28.62
C LYS A 437 -25.34 36.32 27.63
N ASP A 438 -25.33 37.36 26.79
CA ASP A 438 -26.53 37.71 26.02
C ASP A 438 -26.77 36.75 24.83
N THR A 439 -28.04 36.64 24.40
CA THR A 439 -28.51 35.63 23.44
C THR A 439 -28.95 36.25 22.12
N ILE A 440 -28.32 35.87 21.01
CA ILE A 440 -28.80 36.17 19.64
C ILE A 440 -29.76 35.06 19.22
N SER A 441 -30.86 35.36 18.52
CA SER A 441 -31.79 34.33 18.02
C SER A 441 -32.18 34.55 16.56
N LEU A 442 -31.99 33.52 15.75
CA LEU A 442 -32.42 33.43 14.35
C LEU A 442 -33.64 32.50 14.22
N LYS A 443 -34.42 32.68 13.15
CA LYS A 443 -35.57 31.83 12.81
C LYS A 443 -35.42 31.38 11.36
N GLY A 444 -35.71 30.12 11.05
CA GLY A 444 -35.60 29.60 9.68
C GLY A 444 -36.69 28.61 9.32
N THR A 445 -36.81 28.33 8.03
CA THR A 445 -37.76 27.37 7.46
C THR A 445 -36.97 26.47 6.51
N LEU A 446 -37.07 25.16 6.70
CA LEU A 446 -36.44 24.17 5.84
C LEU A 446 -37.39 23.81 4.69
N PHE A 447 -36.87 23.67 3.48
CA PHE A 447 -37.64 23.33 2.29
C PHE A 447 -37.08 22.07 1.63
N ASP A 448 -37.98 21.28 1.04
CA ASP A 448 -37.57 20.21 0.13
C ASP A 448 -37.15 20.76 -1.24
N ALA A 449 -36.59 19.90 -2.10
CA ALA A 449 -36.17 20.26 -3.46
C ALA A 449 -37.33 20.71 -4.38
N TYR A 450 -38.57 20.67 -3.91
CA TYR A 450 -39.78 21.08 -4.63
C TYR A 450 -40.44 22.34 -4.01
N GLY A 451 -39.80 22.96 -3.02
CA GLY A 451 -40.25 24.22 -2.41
C GLY A 451 -41.38 24.07 -1.38
N HIS A 452 -41.70 22.85 -0.94
CA HIS A 452 -42.64 22.67 0.17
C HIS A 452 -41.93 22.80 1.52
N VAL A 453 -42.62 23.34 2.52
CA VAL A 453 -42.10 23.44 3.89
C VAL A 453 -41.91 22.01 4.44
N ALA A 454 -40.66 21.65 4.74
CA ALA A 454 -40.31 20.31 5.18
C ALA A 454 -40.87 20.02 6.59
N THR A 455 -42.03 19.35 6.65
CA THR A 455 -42.67 18.94 7.91
C THR A 455 -42.11 17.61 8.40
N MET A 456 -41.44 17.65 9.56
CA MET A 456 -40.61 16.56 10.07
C MET A 456 -41.36 15.31 10.56
N LEU A 457 -40.77 14.14 10.29
CA LEU A 457 -40.93 12.93 11.09
C LEU A 457 -40.22 13.07 12.46
N PRO A 458 -40.55 12.25 13.48
CA PRO A 458 -39.95 12.38 14.80
C PRO A 458 -38.44 12.07 14.81
N GLY A 459 -37.62 12.99 15.30
CA GLY A 459 -36.20 12.74 15.62
C GLY A 459 -35.17 13.54 14.81
N THR A 460 -35.56 14.33 13.81
CA THR A 460 -34.63 15.19 13.07
C THR A 460 -34.12 16.33 13.97
N THR A 461 -32.79 16.51 14.05
CA THR A 461 -32.17 17.60 14.82
C THR A 461 -31.35 18.51 13.91
N VAL A 462 -31.58 19.82 14.00
CA VAL A 462 -30.79 20.84 13.30
C VAL A 462 -29.39 20.86 13.92
N LEU A 463 -28.40 20.30 13.22
CA LEU A 463 -27.04 20.13 13.74
C LEU A 463 -26.07 21.22 13.25
N ALA A 464 -25.69 22.07 14.22
CA ALA A 464 -24.51 22.93 14.31
C ALA A 464 -24.29 24.08 13.29
N ALA A 465 -24.35 25.32 13.79
CA ALA A 465 -23.69 26.45 13.14
C ALA A 465 -22.17 26.46 13.45
N SER A 466 -21.35 26.81 12.45
CA SER A 466 -19.88 26.89 12.50
C SER A 466 -19.37 28.26 12.02
N VAL A 467 -18.45 28.90 12.76
CA VAL A 467 -18.18 30.35 12.58
C VAL A 467 -17.07 30.64 11.54
N ALA A 468 -17.36 30.40 10.24
CA ALA A 468 -16.39 30.43 9.12
C ALA A 468 -15.76 31.79 8.70
N SER A 469 -15.45 32.70 9.63
CA SER A 469 -14.20 33.50 9.63
C SER A 469 -14.05 34.35 10.90
N ALA A 470 -14.62 33.92 12.03
CA ALA A 470 -14.40 34.58 13.31
C ALA A 470 -13.22 33.95 14.06
N ASP A 471 -12.29 34.79 14.51
CA ASP A 471 -11.35 34.44 15.57
C ASP A 471 -12.03 34.40 16.97
N VAL A 472 -13.36 34.15 17.03
CA VAL A 472 -14.20 34.09 18.25
C VAL A 472 -15.22 32.98 18.18
N GLU A 473 -15.19 32.14 19.21
CA GLU A 473 -16.02 30.96 19.34
C GLU A 473 -17.38 31.30 20.01
N LEU A 474 -18.45 31.31 19.21
CA LEU A 474 -19.82 31.55 19.66
C LEU A 474 -20.45 30.27 20.24
N GLN A 475 -20.06 29.88 21.46
CA GLN A 475 -20.68 28.74 22.16
C GLN A 475 -22.08 29.06 22.69
N GLY A 476 -23.07 28.99 21.81
CA GLY A 476 -24.48 28.91 22.19
C GLY A 476 -24.88 27.53 22.70
N ASN A 477 -25.75 27.48 23.71
CA ASN A 477 -26.46 26.25 24.04
C ASN A 477 -27.72 26.15 23.14
N TYR A 478 -27.51 25.63 21.93
CA TYR A 478 -28.49 25.64 20.83
C TYR A 478 -29.76 24.85 21.16
N ARG A 479 -30.84 25.53 21.57
CA ARG A 479 -32.19 24.95 21.60
C ARG A 479 -32.91 25.13 20.27
N SER A 480 -32.71 24.18 19.36
CA SER A 480 -33.55 24.02 18.17
C SER A 480 -34.86 23.31 18.53
N THR A 481 -35.92 24.10 18.79
CA THR A 481 -37.30 23.58 18.77
C THR A 481 -37.87 23.75 17.36
N PHE A 482 -37.80 22.68 16.56
CA PHE A 482 -38.43 22.65 15.25
C PHE A 482 -39.90 22.24 15.41
N SER A 483 -40.84 23.14 15.10
CA SER A 483 -42.27 22.82 15.15
C SER A 483 -43.01 23.44 13.96
N GLN A 484 -43.93 22.66 13.37
CA GLN A 484 -44.74 23.07 12.22
C GLN A 484 -43.93 23.71 11.06
N GLY A 485 -42.76 23.13 10.75
CA GLY A 485 -41.91 23.54 9.61
C GLY A 485 -40.84 24.59 9.94
N VAL A 486 -40.79 25.10 11.17
CA VAL A 486 -39.97 26.28 11.52
C VAL A 486 -38.90 25.94 12.56
N ALA A 487 -37.64 26.25 12.22
CA ALA A 487 -36.50 26.27 13.13
C ALA A 487 -36.42 27.59 13.92
N TYR A 488 -35.99 27.47 15.18
CA TYR A 488 -35.46 28.57 15.98
C TYR A 488 -34.03 28.20 16.39
N LEU A 489 -33.10 29.15 16.33
CA LEU A 489 -31.68 28.89 16.61
C LEU A 489 -31.11 30.02 17.46
N SER A 490 -30.84 29.72 18.73
CA SER A 490 -30.35 30.69 19.73
C SER A 490 -28.87 30.45 20.06
N PHE A 491 -28.08 31.51 19.94
CA PHE A 491 -26.64 31.57 20.13
C PHE A 491 -26.33 32.39 21.40
N PHE A 492 -25.30 32.02 22.14
CA PHE A 492 -24.80 32.81 23.28
C PHE A 492 -23.33 33.14 23.00
N ILE A 493 -22.87 34.32 23.42
CA ILE A 493 -21.47 34.71 23.26
C ILE A 493 -20.70 34.32 24.52
N VAL A 494 -19.97 33.20 24.45
CA VAL A 494 -18.99 32.86 25.48
C VAL A 494 -17.76 33.74 25.29
N PRO A 495 -17.12 34.23 26.37
CA PRO A 495 -15.84 34.92 26.30
C PRO A 495 -14.70 33.90 26.03
N GLY A 496 -14.77 33.26 24.87
CA GLY A 496 -13.71 32.46 24.27
C GLY A 496 -12.69 33.37 23.63
N GLN A 497 -11.41 33.05 23.81
CA GLN A 497 -10.37 34.07 23.77
C GLN A 497 -8.96 33.43 23.66
N HIS A 498 -7.88 33.95 23.04
CA HIS A 498 -7.45 35.28 22.51
C HIS A 498 -8.00 35.69 21.11
N ILE A 499 -7.54 36.84 20.59
CA ILE A 499 -7.50 37.25 19.16
C ILE A 499 -6.22 38.05 18.95
N HIS A 500 -5.53 37.82 17.84
CA HIS A 500 -4.58 38.78 17.24
C HIS A 500 -4.75 38.81 15.72
N HIS A 501 -5.80 39.48 15.25
CA HIS A 501 -6.07 39.59 13.82
C HIS A 501 -6.43 41.02 13.40
N LYS A 502 -6.04 41.40 12.17
CA LYS A 502 -5.98 42.81 11.74
C LYS A 502 -7.34 43.38 11.34
N ASN A 503 -8.19 42.55 10.74
CA ASN A 503 -9.52 42.93 10.30
C ASN A 503 -10.52 42.46 11.36
N LYS A 504 -11.22 43.42 12.00
CA LYS A 504 -12.12 43.16 13.13
C LYS A 504 -13.45 42.55 12.69
N GLN A 505 -13.45 41.49 11.88
CA GLN A 505 -14.64 40.88 11.25
C GLN A 505 -14.68 39.36 11.50
N ALA A 506 -15.84 38.74 11.35
CA ALA A 506 -16.10 37.40 11.88
C ALA A 506 -17.33 36.71 11.23
N ALA A 507 -17.15 35.91 10.16
CA ALA A 507 -18.29 35.24 9.50
C ALA A 507 -18.88 34.06 10.29
N LEU A 508 -20.21 34.01 10.45
CA LEU A 508 -20.99 32.90 11.01
C LEU A 508 -21.60 32.07 9.88
N THR A 509 -21.26 30.79 9.74
CA THR A 509 -21.94 29.87 8.80
C THR A 509 -22.89 28.95 9.55
N VAL A 510 -24.19 29.07 9.32
CA VAL A 510 -25.14 28.10 9.85
C VAL A 510 -25.09 26.89 8.93
N ASN A 511 -24.63 25.76 9.46
CA ASN A 511 -24.83 24.48 8.80
C ASN A 511 -26.12 23.86 9.36
N VAL A 512 -26.81 23.10 8.52
CA VAL A 512 -27.98 22.31 8.89
C VAL A 512 -27.80 20.94 8.27
N ALA A 513 -27.13 20.06 9.01
CA ALA A 513 -27.29 18.64 8.76
C ALA A 513 -28.72 18.22 9.14
N THR A 514 -29.39 17.55 8.22
CA THR A 514 -30.42 16.57 8.60
C THR A 514 -29.72 15.22 8.74
N ASN A 515 -30.43 14.17 9.16
CA ASN A 515 -29.81 12.84 9.19
C ASN A 515 -29.41 12.41 7.77
N THR A 516 -30.26 12.81 6.81
CA THR A 516 -30.06 12.94 5.37
C THR A 516 -29.00 13.97 4.93
N TYR A 517 -27.69 13.75 5.15
CA TYR A 517 -26.58 14.67 4.73
C TYR A 517 -26.77 16.14 5.23
N GLY A 518 -25.99 17.12 4.75
CA GLY A 518 -26.04 18.49 5.31
C GLY A 518 -25.71 19.68 4.42
N LEU A 519 -26.42 20.78 4.73
CA LEU A 519 -26.31 22.13 4.16
C LEU A 519 -25.33 23.02 4.93
N ASN A 520 -24.67 23.96 4.24
CA ASN A 520 -23.79 24.99 4.83
C ASN A 520 -24.10 26.38 4.25
N GLN A 521 -24.39 27.42 5.07
CA GLN A 521 -24.82 28.77 4.60
C GLN A 521 -24.24 29.93 5.44
N THR A 522 -23.60 30.93 4.82
CA THR A 522 -22.70 31.93 5.49
C THR A 522 -23.27 33.35 5.70
N PHE A 523 -23.00 33.95 6.88
CA PHE A 523 -23.40 35.27 7.41
C PHE A 523 -22.21 35.97 8.13
N THR A 524 -22.30 37.22 8.66
CA THR A 524 -21.13 37.94 9.27
C THR A 524 -21.36 38.85 10.50
N ILE A 525 -20.41 38.87 11.46
CA ILE A 525 -20.36 39.53 12.81
C ILE A 525 -18.90 40.03 13.17
N HIS A 526 -18.55 40.50 14.40
CA HIS A 526 -17.28 41.26 14.75
C HIS A 526 -16.87 41.31 16.30
N PHE A 527 -15.62 41.02 16.80
CA PHE A 527 -15.29 40.79 18.29
C PHE A 527 -13.81 41.06 18.90
N SER A 528 -13.46 40.73 20.20
CA SER A 528 -12.17 41.07 20.98
C SER A 528 -11.79 40.28 22.34
N ASN A 529 -10.53 39.81 22.64
CA ASN A 529 -10.19 38.61 23.53
C ASN A 529 -8.78 38.39 24.33
N ARG A 530 -8.62 37.49 25.40
CA ARG A 530 -7.42 36.85 26.18
C ARG A 530 -7.44 35.34 26.80
N VAL A 531 -6.33 34.62 27.19
CA VAL A 531 -6.15 33.08 27.40
C VAL A 531 -5.89 32.43 28.85
N LYS A 532 -5.85 31.05 29.04
CA LYS A 532 -5.68 30.12 30.26
C LYS A 532 -4.40 29.17 30.25
N THR A 533 -4.08 28.40 31.34
CA THR A 533 -2.82 27.60 31.62
C THR A 533 -2.96 26.13 32.14
N PRO A 534 -1.91 25.24 32.13
CA PRO A 534 -1.98 23.77 32.37
C PRO A 534 -1.84 23.22 33.82
N ASN A 535 -1.97 21.89 33.98
CA ASN A 535 -2.05 21.10 35.24
C ASN A 535 -0.72 20.94 36.00
N SER A 536 -0.68 21.30 37.29
CA SER A 536 0.54 21.41 38.10
C SER A 536 1.16 20.08 38.58
N VAL A 537 0.37 19.02 38.76
CA VAL A 537 0.88 17.75 39.33
C VAL A 537 1.78 17.01 38.34
N ILE A 538 1.38 16.97 37.06
CA ILE A 538 2.12 16.32 35.98
C ILE A 538 3.43 17.08 35.69
N VAL A 539 3.35 18.42 35.67
CA VAL A 539 4.52 19.30 35.60
C VAL A 539 5.49 18.97 36.74
N GLY A 540 5.00 18.79 37.97
CA GLY A 540 5.81 18.43 39.13
C GLY A 540 6.54 17.10 38.98
N ILE A 541 5.85 16.03 38.60
CA ILE A 541 6.42 14.67 38.47
C ILE A 541 7.53 14.63 37.41
N ASN A 542 7.24 15.09 36.18
CA ASN A 542 8.21 15.04 35.10
C ASN A 542 9.36 16.03 35.31
N SER A 543 9.12 17.21 35.90
CA SER A 543 10.21 18.14 36.27
C SER A 543 11.14 17.53 37.34
N ALA A 544 10.60 16.78 38.31
CA ALA A 544 11.39 16.10 39.33
C ALA A 544 12.25 14.97 38.73
N LEU A 545 11.68 14.13 37.86
CA LEU A 545 12.43 13.07 37.16
C LEU A 545 13.56 13.64 36.29
N GLY A 546 13.26 14.69 35.52
CA GLY A 546 14.26 15.38 34.70
C GLY A 546 15.36 16.05 35.54
N ALA A 547 15.02 16.67 36.67
CA ALA A 547 15.98 17.28 37.60
C ALA A 547 16.88 16.23 38.29
N ILE A 548 16.32 15.07 38.68
CA ILE A 548 17.10 13.93 39.21
C ILE A 548 18.06 13.41 38.15
N GLY A 549 17.60 13.24 36.91
CA GLY A 549 18.45 12.85 35.78
C GLY A 549 19.58 13.84 35.50
N ILE A 550 19.30 15.15 35.52
CA ILE A 550 20.34 16.19 35.40
C ILE A 550 21.34 16.11 36.56
N LEU A 551 20.90 15.88 37.79
CA LEU A 551 21.80 15.71 38.94
C LEU A 551 22.67 14.45 38.80
N SER A 552 22.10 13.32 38.35
CA SER A 552 22.81 12.07 38.04
C SER A 552 23.91 12.30 36.99
N ILE A 553 23.60 13.05 35.92
CA ILE A 553 24.56 13.46 34.88
C ILE A 553 25.63 14.40 35.42
N ILE A 554 25.30 15.38 36.27
CA ILE A 554 26.28 16.32 36.85
C ILE A 554 27.26 15.57 37.75
N VAL A 555 26.78 14.68 38.63
CA VAL A 555 27.61 13.84 39.50
C VAL A 555 28.50 12.93 38.65
N THR A 556 27.94 12.25 37.66
CA THR A 556 28.69 11.38 36.74
C THR A 556 29.75 12.16 35.95
N SER A 557 29.43 13.37 35.49
CA SER A 557 30.38 14.24 34.78
C SER A 557 31.53 14.70 35.68
N ALA A 558 31.23 15.05 36.93
CA ALA A 558 32.24 15.43 37.92
C ALA A 558 33.15 14.24 38.28
N LEU A 559 32.60 13.05 38.48
CA LEU A 559 33.36 11.81 38.71
C LEU A 559 34.21 11.42 37.48
N MET A 560 33.66 11.55 36.26
CA MET A 560 34.41 11.34 35.02
C MET A 560 35.56 12.32 34.87
N TRP A 561 35.39 13.59 35.27
CA TRP A 561 36.47 14.58 35.26
C TRP A 561 37.53 14.31 36.33
N TRP A 562 37.11 13.95 37.55
CA TRP A 562 38.01 13.64 38.67
C TRP A 562 38.87 12.39 38.39
N TYR A 563 38.27 11.34 37.83
CA TYR A 563 38.96 10.08 37.49
C TYR A 563 39.43 9.99 36.03
N ARG A 564 39.43 11.11 35.28
CA ARG A 564 39.78 11.16 33.84
C ARG A 564 41.16 10.57 33.51
N ASP A 565 42.07 10.62 34.48
CA ASP A 565 43.47 10.22 34.32
C ASP A 565 43.72 8.74 34.69
N THR A 566 42.71 8.03 35.19
CA THR A 566 42.75 6.58 35.45
C THR A 566 42.74 5.76 34.14
N PRO A 567 43.38 4.58 34.11
CA PRO A 567 43.41 3.73 32.91
C PRO A 567 42.01 3.25 32.50
N VAL A 568 41.10 3.00 33.46
CA VAL A 568 39.72 2.53 33.21
C VAL A 568 38.89 3.54 32.42
N ILE A 569 39.04 4.84 32.70
CA ILE A 569 38.35 5.92 31.98
C ILE A 569 39.03 6.21 30.63
N ARG A 570 40.38 6.21 30.59
CA ARG A 570 41.15 6.42 29.35
C ARG A 570 40.90 5.31 28.31
N GLY A 571 40.90 4.04 28.72
CA GLY A 571 40.55 2.90 27.85
C GLY A 571 39.10 2.95 27.37
N GLY A 572 38.19 3.46 28.21
CA GLY A 572 36.78 3.66 27.91
C GLY A 572 36.46 4.69 26.80
N THR A 573 37.48 5.27 26.13
CA THR A 573 37.35 6.25 25.04
C THR A 573 36.57 7.52 25.47
N PRO A 574 37.23 8.48 26.16
CA PRO A 574 36.56 9.61 26.81
C PRO A 574 35.63 10.46 25.93
N VAL A 575 35.96 10.64 24.64
CA VAL A 575 35.10 11.37 23.68
C VAL A 575 33.71 10.74 23.57
N PHE A 576 33.65 9.41 23.51
CA PHE A 576 32.39 8.67 23.42
C PHE A 576 31.60 8.72 24.72
N LEU A 577 32.27 8.65 25.88
CA LEU A 577 31.63 8.82 27.18
C LEU A 577 31.02 10.23 27.34
N ALA A 578 31.75 11.28 26.94
CA ALA A 578 31.27 12.66 26.99
C ALA A 578 30.07 12.90 26.05
N VAL A 579 30.10 12.35 24.83
CA VAL A 579 28.96 12.42 23.89
C VAL A 579 27.74 11.68 24.43
N THR A 580 27.92 10.51 25.07
CA THR A 580 26.81 9.79 25.72
C THR A 580 26.19 10.63 26.84
N LEU A 581 26.99 11.29 27.68
CA LEU A 581 26.47 12.19 28.72
C LEU A 581 25.75 13.41 28.14
N PHE A 582 26.18 13.92 26.99
CA PHE A 582 25.47 15.00 26.28
C PHE A 582 24.12 14.54 25.71
N GLY A 583 24.05 13.34 25.12
CA GLY A 583 22.78 12.73 24.71
C GLY A 583 21.84 12.50 25.89
N CYS A 584 22.37 12.02 27.02
CA CYS A 584 21.64 11.90 28.28
C CYS A 584 21.09 13.26 28.77
N LEU A 585 21.86 14.34 28.65
CA LEU A 585 21.42 15.69 29.03
C LEU A 585 20.27 16.20 28.15
N LEU A 586 20.34 16.00 26.83
CA LEU A 586 19.24 16.34 25.92
C LEU A 586 17.97 15.54 26.25
N LEU A 587 18.10 14.25 26.60
CA LEU A 587 16.98 13.43 27.04
C LEU A 587 16.37 13.97 28.34
N SER A 588 17.19 14.30 29.35
CA SER A 588 16.70 14.85 30.63
C SER A 588 16.00 16.20 30.46
N ILE A 589 16.50 17.08 29.59
CA ILE A 589 15.82 18.35 29.26
C ILE A 589 14.50 18.07 28.55
N SER A 590 14.45 17.07 27.66
CA SER A 590 13.19 16.68 27.00
C SER A 590 12.12 16.24 28.00
N ILE A 591 12.48 15.45 29.04
CA ILE A 591 11.56 15.02 30.11
C ILE A 591 10.91 16.24 30.80
N ILE A 592 11.67 17.31 31.03
CA ILE A 592 11.16 18.56 31.63
C ILE A 592 10.23 19.32 30.67
N LEU A 593 10.41 19.21 29.35
CA LEU A 593 9.61 19.92 28.35
C LEU A 593 8.27 19.26 28.03
N PHE A 594 8.11 17.94 28.20
CA PHE A 594 6.84 17.21 27.91
C PHE A 594 5.59 17.89 28.53
N PRO A 595 5.56 18.28 29.82
CA PRO A 595 4.37 18.90 30.44
C PRO A 595 4.07 20.34 29.99
N PHE A 596 4.96 20.96 29.21
CA PHE A 596 4.77 22.31 28.63
C PHE A 596 4.34 22.26 27.17
N MET A 597 4.09 21.07 26.63
CA MET A 597 3.15 20.91 25.52
C MET A 597 1.80 21.45 25.98
N PRO A 598 1.22 22.43 25.26
CA PRO A 598 1.22 22.52 23.81
C PRO A 598 1.65 23.91 23.29
N GLN A 599 2.72 24.48 23.83
CA GLN A 599 3.26 25.72 23.28
C GLN A 599 4.10 25.42 22.03
N ASN A 600 4.01 26.28 21.00
CA ASN A 600 4.62 26.05 19.68
C ASN A 600 6.12 25.72 19.75
N ALA A 601 6.88 26.47 20.55
CA ALA A 601 8.33 26.28 20.68
C ALA A 601 8.70 25.00 21.48
N PRO A 602 8.14 24.71 22.67
CA PRO A 602 8.33 23.41 23.34
C PRO A 602 7.98 22.18 22.49
N CYS A 603 6.90 22.23 21.70
CA CYS A 603 6.50 21.13 20.81
C CYS A 603 7.59 20.82 19.76
N GLN A 604 8.08 21.84 19.05
CA GLN A 604 9.21 21.71 18.12
C GLN A 604 10.49 21.24 18.81
N LEU A 605 10.85 21.90 19.92
CA LEU A 605 12.11 21.68 20.63
C LEU A 605 12.20 20.26 21.22
N LEU A 606 11.08 19.71 21.72
CA LEU A 606 11.02 18.35 22.25
C LEU A 606 11.34 17.33 21.15
N ALA A 607 10.70 17.44 19.98
CA ALA A 607 10.93 16.54 18.87
C ALA A 607 12.39 16.59 18.38
N TRP A 608 12.99 17.78 18.30
CA TRP A 608 14.41 17.91 17.96
C TRP A 608 15.32 17.29 19.05
N MET A 609 15.10 17.59 20.33
CA MET A 609 15.94 17.09 21.43
C MET A 609 15.91 15.57 21.56
N THR A 610 14.74 14.92 21.42
CA THR A 610 14.61 13.46 21.56
C THR A 610 15.34 12.70 20.45
N HIS A 611 15.24 13.16 19.20
CA HIS A 611 15.94 12.52 18.07
C HIS A 611 17.46 12.71 18.13
N PHE A 612 17.96 13.89 18.54
CA PHE A 612 19.41 14.07 18.77
C PHE A 612 19.92 13.30 20.00
N ALA A 613 19.13 13.20 21.08
CA ALA A 613 19.46 12.39 22.24
C ALA A 613 19.61 10.90 21.87
N PHE A 614 18.71 10.36 21.04
CA PHE A 614 18.82 9.00 20.51
C PHE A 614 20.15 8.78 19.79
N VAL A 615 20.50 9.65 18.83
CA VAL A 615 21.78 9.53 18.09
C VAL A 615 22.98 9.60 19.05
N TYR A 616 23.02 10.55 19.98
CA TYR A 616 24.16 10.74 20.89
C TYR A 616 24.29 9.68 21.99
N ILE A 617 23.22 8.93 22.31
CA ILE A 617 23.30 7.76 23.20
C ILE A 617 23.70 6.51 22.40
N PHE A 618 23.04 6.23 21.27
CA PHE A 618 23.27 4.98 20.54
C PHE A 618 24.54 4.97 19.69
N ALA A 619 24.95 6.07 19.07
CA ALA A 619 26.15 6.10 18.22
C ALA A 619 27.46 5.74 18.96
N PRO A 620 27.73 6.26 20.18
CA PRO A 620 28.94 5.88 20.93
C PRO A 620 28.93 4.40 21.38
N ILE A 621 27.77 3.89 21.81
CA ILE A 621 27.59 2.47 22.17
C ILE A 621 27.85 1.58 20.95
N THR A 622 27.26 1.96 19.80
CA THR A 622 27.45 1.29 18.50
C THR A 622 28.92 1.23 18.11
N GLY A 623 29.61 2.38 18.08
CA GLY A 623 31.00 2.48 17.66
C GLY A 623 31.94 1.63 18.53
N LYS A 624 31.69 1.57 19.86
CA LYS A 624 32.39 0.67 20.78
C LYS A 624 32.13 -0.80 20.44
N THR A 625 30.86 -1.21 20.39
CA THR A 625 30.48 -2.62 20.17
C THR A 625 30.97 -3.13 18.81
N TRP A 626 30.85 -2.32 17.75
CA TRP A 626 31.41 -2.63 16.42
C TRP A 626 32.94 -2.73 16.43
N ARG A 627 33.65 -1.84 17.13
CA ARG A 627 35.12 -1.92 17.25
C ARG A 627 35.55 -3.22 17.94
N ILE A 628 34.89 -3.61 19.03
CA ILE A 628 35.19 -4.88 19.73
C ILE A 628 34.86 -6.07 18.81
N TYR A 629 33.68 -6.08 18.19
CA TYR A 629 33.27 -7.09 17.21
C TYR A 629 34.33 -7.30 16.12
N MET A 630 34.77 -6.21 15.47
CA MET A 630 35.74 -6.29 14.37
C MET A 630 37.12 -6.80 14.81
N ILE A 631 37.57 -6.48 16.03
CA ILE A 631 38.83 -7.00 16.58
C ILE A 631 38.76 -8.53 16.72
N PHE A 632 37.71 -9.05 17.39
CA PHE A 632 37.57 -10.50 17.58
C PHE A 632 37.21 -11.23 16.27
N TYR A 633 36.45 -10.61 15.37
CA TYR A 633 36.10 -11.18 14.06
C TYR A 633 37.32 -11.30 13.13
N THR A 634 38.19 -10.29 13.08
CA THR A 634 39.42 -10.35 12.28
C THR A 634 40.42 -11.35 12.87
N ALA A 635 40.60 -11.35 14.20
CA ALA A 635 41.42 -12.35 14.89
C ALA A 635 40.94 -13.80 14.64
N LYS A 636 39.64 -14.07 14.78
CA LYS A 636 39.03 -15.41 14.56
C LYS A 636 39.12 -15.90 13.11
N ARG A 637 39.47 -15.03 12.15
CA ARG A 637 39.65 -15.37 10.73
C ARG A 637 41.09 -15.17 10.21
N ASN A 638 42.07 -14.93 11.09
CA ASN A 638 43.46 -14.60 10.73
C ASN A 638 43.58 -13.46 9.68
N LEU A 639 42.66 -12.50 9.72
CA LEU A 639 42.67 -11.34 8.84
C LEU A 639 43.56 -10.23 9.42
N GLN A 640 44.12 -9.40 8.54
CA GLN A 640 44.91 -8.23 8.96
C GLN A 640 44.08 -7.33 9.89
N GLN A 641 44.63 -6.97 11.05
CA GLN A 641 43.92 -6.16 12.05
C GLN A 641 43.77 -4.71 11.57
N PHE A 642 42.53 -4.30 11.29
CA PHE A 642 42.22 -2.94 10.85
C PHE A 642 42.25 -1.95 12.02
N ASN A 643 43.34 -1.19 12.14
CA ASN A 643 43.51 -0.18 13.18
C ASN A 643 42.69 1.08 12.90
N PHE A 644 41.42 1.08 13.30
CA PHE A 644 40.54 2.26 13.28
C PHE A 644 40.93 3.24 14.39
N THR A 645 41.46 4.40 14.01
CA THR A 645 41.65 5.53 14.91
C THR A 645 40.30 6.10 15.36
N THR A 646 40.23 6.61 16.59
CA THR A 646 39.00 7.14 17.20
C THR A 646 38.31 8.19 16.32
N TRP A 647 39.09 9.02 15.62
CA TRP A 647 38.57 10.02 14.66
C TRP A 647 37.73 9.39 13.53
N LYS A 648 38.22 8.32 12.89
CA LYS A 648 37.48 7.63 11.81
C LYS A 648 36.20 6.98 12.34
N LEU A 649 36.25 6.46 13.57
CA LEU A 649 35.11 5.82 14.23
C LEU A 649 34.03 6.85 14.60
N SER A 650 34.42 8.02 15.11
CA SER A 650 33.52 9.16 15.33
C SER A 650 32.91 9.68 14.03
N LEU A 651 33.71 9.85 12.97
CA LEU A 651 33.21 10.34 11.68
C LEU A 651 32.08 9.46 11.13
N PHE A 652 32.26 8.14 11.14
CA PHE A 652 31.29 7.19 10.60
C PHE A 652 30.06 7.01 11.50
N PHE A 653 30.26 6.72 12.80
CA PHE A 653 29.14 6.39 13.68
C PHE A 653 28.43 7.59 14.30
N LEU A 654 29.12 8.72 14.53
CA LEU A 654 28.54 9.90 15.16
C LEU A 654 28.19 10.98 14.13
N CYS A 655 29.14 11.44 13.33
CA CYS A 655 28.93 12.60 12.47
C CYS A 655 27.92 12.34 11.34
N VAL A 656 28.01 11.20 10.64
CA VAL A 656 27.10 10.89 9.52
C VAL A 656 25.63 10.76 9.99
N PRO A 657 25.28 9.96 11.02
CA PRO A 657 23.90 9.92 11.53
C PRO A 657 23.40 11.26 12.07
N SER A 658 24.28 12.08 12.66
CA SER A 658 23.91 13.42 13.14
C SER A 658 23.55 14.39 12.00
N LEU A 659 24.18 14.26 10.84
CA LEU A 659 23.82 15.04 9.64
C LEU A 659 22.51 14.54 9.00
N LEU A 660 22.29 13.23 8.97
CA LEU A 660 21.06 12.64 8.42
C LEU A 660 19.84 13.02 9.26
N ILE A 661 19.94 12.96 10.60
CA ILE A 661 18.81 13.35 11.47
C ILE A 661 18.56 14.87 11.44
N LEU A 662 19.61 15.69 11.29
CA LEU A 662 19.48 17.13 11.09
C LEU A 662 18.71 17.45 9.80
N ALA A 663 19.03 16.79 8.69
CA ALA A 663 18.33 16.96 7.42
C ALA A 663 16.85 16.57 7.53
N TYR A 664 16.56 15.40 8.13
CA TYR A 664 15.19 14.92 8.37
C TYR A 664 14.35 15.89 9.20
N LEU A 665 14.89 16.36 10.34
CA LEU A 665 14.20 17.32 11.23
C LEU A 665 14.01 18.68 10.55
N LEU A 666 14.96 19.15 9.75
CA LEU A 666 14.81 20.37 8.94
C LEU A 666 13.69 20.23 7.91
N THR A 667 13.68 19.15 7.12
CA THR A 667 12.62 18.89 6.13
C THR A 667 11.24 18.85 6.78
N TRP A 668 11.09 18.12 7.89
CA TRP A 668 9.84 18.11 8.66
C TRP A 668 9.45 19.53 9.15
N THR A 669 10.42 20.31 9.62
CA THR A 669 10.19 21.68 10.10
C THR A 669 9.79 22.68 9.00
N PHE A 670 10.12 22.41 7.72
CA PHE A 670 9.65 23.21 6.59
C PHE A 670 8.35 22.70 5.95
N VAL A 671 8.01 21.43 6.11
CA VAL A 671 6.76 20.83 5.58
C VAL A 671 5.58 21.01 6.54
N GLN A 672 5.81 20.95 7.86
CA GLN A 672 4.75 21.03 8.87
C GLN A 672 4.21 22.46 9.04
N THR A 673 3.00 22.72 8.54
CA THR A 673 2.37 24.05 8.58
C THR A 673 1.71 24.39 9.92
N SER A 674 1.25 23.38 10.68
CA SER A 674 0.60 23.56 11.98
C SER A 674 1.23 22.66 13.05
N TRP A 675 1.55 23.26 14.21
CA TRP A 675 2.38 22.64 15.25
C TRP A 675 1.60 22.24 16.50
N THR A 676 0.43 22.83 16.73
CA THR A 676 -0.35 22.68 17.96
C THR A 676 -1.82 22.61 17.59
N VAL A 677 -2.52 21.57 18.07
CA VAL A 677 -3.94 21.32 17.79
C VAL A 677 -4.72 21.42 19.09
N TRP A 678 -5.82 22.14 19.07
CA TRP A 678 -6.68 22.38 20.24
C TRP A 678 -7.85 21.40 20.20
N LEU A 679 -7.79 20.38 21.05
CA LEU A 679 -8.77 19.30 21.16
C LEU A 679 -9.75 19.63 22.29
N VAL A 680 -10.99 19.96 21.91
CA VAL A 680 -12.08 20.14 22.89
C VAL A 680 -12.45 18.77 23.46
N GLN A 681 -12.15 18.54 24.74
CA GLN A 681 -12.60 17.33 25.43
C GLN A 681 -14.12 17.35 25.62
N LYS A 682 -14.75 16.16 25.74
CA LYS A 682 -16.21 15.98 25.90
C LYS A 682 -16.84 16.74 27.08
N ASN A 683 -16.02 17.29 27.99
CA ASN A 683 -16.44 18.07 29.15
C ASN A 683 -16.53 19.59 28.87
N GLY A 684 -16.20 20.04 27.66
CA GLY A 684 -16.12 21.47 27.31
C GLY A 684 -14.81 22.16 27.72
N GLU A 685 -13.79 21.40 28.14
CA GLU A 685 -12.45 21.94 28.38
C GLU A 685 -11.58 21.81 27.12
N HIS A 686 -10.98 22.92 26.71
CA HIS A 686 -10.01 22.98 25.63
C HIS A 686 -8.65 22.47 26.14
N GLN A 687 -8.34 21.21 25.85
CA GLN A 687 -6.97 20.74 25.90
C GLN A 687 -6.29 21.08 24.57
N SER A 688 -4.97 21.21 24.57
CA SER A 688 -4.21 21.26 23.33
C SER A 688 -3.04 20.30 23.39
N ASP A 689 -2.74 19.69 22.25
CA ASP A 689 -1.71 18.68 22.08
C ASP A 689 -0.75 19.11 20.96
N CYS A 690 0.48 18.61 20.99
CA CYS A 690 1.48 18.86 19.93
C CYS A 690 1.10 18.06 18.68
N SER A 691 1.03 18.74 17.53
CA SER A 691 0.65 18.14 16.25
C SER A 691 1.84 17.39 15.65
N LEU A 692 1.93 16.10 15.97
CA LEU A 692 2.87 15.17 15.35
C LEU A 692 2.12 14.36 14.30
N ASP A 693 2.46 14.57 13.03
CA ASP A 693 1.91 13.78 11.92
C ASP A 693 2.16 12.28 12.13
N SER A 694 1.13 11.47 11.88
CA SER A 694 1.18 10.02 11.99
C SER A 694 2.22 9.41 11.05
N THR A 695 2.46 10.01 9.88
CA THR A 695 3.49 9.59 8.93
C THR A 695 4.89 9.80 9.52
N PHE A 696 5.17 11.01 10.02
CA PHE A 696 6.42 11.35 10.72
C PHE A 696 6.69 10.40 11.90
N VAL A 697 5.71 10.19 12.79
CA VAL A 697 5.85 9.29 13.95
C VAL A 697 6.13 7.85 13.51
N SER A 698 5.43 7.35 12.48
CA SER A 698 5.60 5.99 11.97
C SER A 698 6.98 5.79 11.32
N ILE A 699 7.47 6.76 10.55
CA ILE A 699 8.81 6.73 9.95
C ILE A 699 9.89 6.71 11.04
N SER A 700 9.83 7.62 12.02
CA SER A 700 10.79 7.67 13.12
C SER A 700 10.82 6.38 13.93
N LEU A 701 9.66 5.81 14.26
CA LEU A 701 9.57 4.57 15.04
C LEU A 701 10.11 3.36 14.24
N THR A 702 9.81 3.27 12.94
CA THR A 702 10.31 2.22 12.05
C THR A 702 11.84 2.27 11.93
N CYS A 703 12.40 3.45 11.70
CA CYS A 703 13.85 3.64 11.62
C CYS A 703 14.55 3.28 12.95
N ALA A 704 13.99 3.69 14.09
CA ALA A 704 14.52 3.33 15.41
C ALA A 704 14.49 1.80 15.65
N GLY A 705 13.40 1.12 15.25
CA GLY A 705 13.27 -0.33 15.33
C GLY A 705 14.31 -1.09 14.50
N LEU A 706 14.53 -0.68 13.25
CA LEU A 706 15.55 -1.28 12.37
C LEU A 706 16.97 -1.11 12.93
N ILE A 707 17.29 0.06 13.49
CA ILE A 707 18.57 0.32 14.16
C ILE A 707 18.72 -0.61 15.38
N LEU A 708 17.70 -0.73 16.24
CA LEU A 708 17.74 -1.61 17.41
C LEU A 708 17.93 -3.08 17.05
N LEU A 709 17.25 -3.61 16.03
CA LEU A 709 17.41 -4.99 15.58
C LEU A 709 18.86 -5.28 15.13
N TRP A 710 19.48 -4.34 14.41
CA TRP A 710 20.89 -4.44 14.01
C TRP A 710 21.85 -4.34 15.21
N LEU A 711 21.54 -3.51 16.22
CA LEU A 711 22.32 -3.42 17.47
C LEU A 711 22.21 -4.67 18.35
N ILE A 712 21.05 -5.31 18.42
CA ILE A 712 20.86 -6.61 19.08
C ILE A 712 21.73 -7.67 18.41
N ARG A 713 21.75 -7.72 17.07
CA ARG A 713 22.64 -8.62 16.31
C ARG A 713 24.13 -8.35 16.59
N LEU A 714 24.52 -7.08 16.72
CA LEU A 714 25.87 -6.69 17.13
C LEU A 714 26.21 -7.16 18.55
N ALA A 715 25.33 -6.93 19.53
CA ALA A 715 25.52 -7.34 20.93
C ALA A 715 25.67 -8.87 21.06
N ILE A 716 24.87 -9.64 20.32
CA ILE A 716 25.01 -11.11 20.24
C ILE A 716 26.39 -11.49 19.67
N GLY A 717 26.86 -10.79 18.63
CA GLY A 717 28.18 -11.02 18.03
C GLY A 717 29.39 -10.75 18.93
N VAL A 718 29.20 -10.07 20.06
CA VAL A 718 30.26 -9.75 21.06
C VAL A 718 30.08 -10.54 22.37
N LYS A 719 29.04 -11.38 22.48
CA LYS A 719 28.72 -12.17 23.67
C LYS A 719 29.85 -13.14 24.09
N ASP A 720 30.55 -13.73 23.13
CA ASP A 720 31.55 -14.78 23.36
C ASP A 720 32.97 -14.23 23.65
N VAL A 721 33.09 -12.93 23.94
CA VAL A 721 34.36 -12.29 24.31
C VAL A 721 34.83 -12.77 25.69
N PRO A 722 36.14 -13.05 25.89
CA PRO A 722 36.67 -13.49 27.19
C PRO A 722 36.34 -12.53 28.33
N LYS A 723 36.02 -13.10 29.52
CA LYS A 723 35.56 -12.35 30.71
C LYS A 723 36.51 -11.24 31.19
N ASN A 724 37.79 -11.29 30.81
CA ASN A 724 38.76 -10.22 31.07
C ASN A 724 38.32 -8.87 30.45
N PHE A 725 37.46 -8.88 29.42
CA PHE A 725 36.87 -7.71 28.78
C PHE A 725 35.40 -7.47 29.20
N ASN A 726 35.11 -7.46 30.50
CA ASN A 726 33.77 -7.24 31.08
C ASN A 726 33.01 -5.98 30.57
N GLU A 727 33.66 -5.00 29.93
CA GLU A 727 32.97 -3.86 29.28
C GLU A 727 32.01 -4.32 28.15
N SER A 728 32.27 -5.45 27.48
CA SER A 728 31.35 -5.97 26.45
C SER A 728 30.00 -6.41 27.01
N PHE A 729 29.99 -7.02 28.19
CA PHE A 729 28.77 -7.47 28.86
C PHE A 729 27.85 -6.29 29.22
N TRP A 730 28.42 -5.21 29.78
CA TRP A 730 27.66 -4.02 30.16
C TRP A 730 27.19 -3.19 28.95
N LEU A 731 27.95 -3.17 27.85
CA LEU A 731 27.49 -2.64 26.56
C LEU A 731 26.32 -3.46 25.98
N GLY A 732 26.35 -4.79 26.12
CA GLY A 732 25.22 -5.65 25.75
C GLY A 732 23.99 -5.39 26.62
N ALA A 733 24.18 -5.30 27.95
CA ALA A 733 23.10 -5.05 28.91
C ALA A 733 22.34 -3.75 28.61
N SER A 734 23.03 -2.64 28.33
CA SER A 734 22.37 -1.39 27.98
C SER A 734 21.60 -1.47 26.66
N ILE A 735 22.13 -2.15 25.63
CA ILE A 735 21.42 -2.39 24.36
C ILE A 735 20.11 -3.18 24.61
N TYR A 736 20.16 -4.27 25.38
CA TYR A 736 18.97 -5.08 25.67
C TYR A 736 17.93 -4.33 26.50
N THR A 737 18.34 -3.57 27.53
CA THR A 737 17.41 -2.77 28.34
C THR A 737 16.73 -1.67 27.51
N LEU A 738 17.49 -0.94 26.67
CA LEU A 738 16.93 0.09 25.81
C LEU A 738 15.97 -0.47 24.75
N ALA A 739 16.31 -1.63 24.16
CA ALA A 739 15.42 -2.31 23.21
C ALA A 739 14.11 -2.76 23.86
N LEU A 740 14.15 -3.27 25.10
CA LEU A 740 12.96 -3.68 25.85
C LEU A 740 12.03 -2.48 26.15
N ILE A 741 12.60 -1.32 26.51
CA ILE A 741 11.82 -0.10 26.75
C ILE A 741 11.12 0.36 25.47
N MET A 742 11.80 0.36 24.32
CA MET A 742 11.17 0.75 23.04
C MET A 742 10.10 -0.26 22.57
N LEU A 743 10.28 -1.56 22.83
CA LEU A 743 9.29 -2.59 22.51
C LEU A 743 7.94 -2.36 23.19
N PHE A 744 7.94 -1.89 24.45
CA PHE A 744 6.71 -1.55 25.16
C PHE A 744 6.19 -0.13 24.86
N MET A 745 7.07 0.86 24.73
CA MET A 745 6.66 2.25 24.54
C MET A 745 6.15 2.57 23.12
N GLY A 746 6.64 1.87 22.09
CA GLY A 746 6.19 2.06 20.70
C GLY A 746 4.67 1.90 20.54
N PRO A 747 4.09 0.75 20.92
CA PRO A 747 2.63 0.56 20.90
C PRO A 747 1.86 1.57 21.77
N ILE A 748 2.36 1.88 22.98
CA ILE A 748 1.70 2.82 23.92
C ILE A 748 1.60 4.23 23.34
N ALA A 749 2.57 4.68 22.53
CA ALA A 749 2.50 5.96 21.85
C ALA A 749 1.34 6.03 20.85
N VAL A 750 1.14 4.96 20.06
CA VAL A 750 0.16 4.89 18.97
C VAL A 750 -1.28 4.66 19.47
N ILE A 751 -1.47 3.90 20.55
CA ILE A 751 -2.81 3.57 21.08
C ILE A 751 -3.57 4.86 21.47
N SER A 752 -4.65 5.17 20.76
CA SER A 752 -5.44 6.41 20.91
C SER A 752 -6.35 6.44 22.15
N SER A 753 -6.61 5.28 22.77
CA SER A 753 -7.49 5.16 23.95
C SER A 753 -6.84 5.53 25.29
N ILE A 754 -5.53 5.83 25.31
CA ILE A 754 -4.81 6.27 26.51
C ILE A 754 -4.75 7.80 26.52
N SER A 755 -5.19 8.43 27.62
CA SER A 755 -5.22 9.89 27.74
C SER A 755 -3.83 10.53 27.68
N THR A 756 -3.73 11.72 27.08
CA THR A 756 -2.44 12.41 26.85
C THR A 756 -1.68 12.66 28.16
N GLU A 757 -2.37 13.00 29.25
CA GLU A 757 -1.76 13.13 30.59
C GLU A 757 -1.03 11.85 31.04
N VAL A 758 -1.65 10.67 30.85
CA VAL A 758 -1.04 9.38 31.17
C VAL A 758 0.11 9.06 30.22
N LYS A 759 -0.02 9.37 28.92
CA LYS A 759 1.09 9.23 27.95
C LYS A 759 2.30 10.09 28.34
N GLN A 760 2.10 11.33 28.78
CA GLN A 760 3.19 12.21 29.23
C GLN A 760 3.93 11.67 30.46
N VAL A 761 3.22 11.08 31.43
CA VAL A 761 3.84 10.47 32.61
C VAL A 761 4.60 9.19 32.24
N LEU A 762 3.99 8.30 31.44
CA LEU A 762 4.63 7.06 30.99
C LEU A 762 5.89 7.34 30.15
N ALA A 763 5.83 8.32 29.23
CA ALA A 763 6.99 8.74 28.43
C ALA A 763 8.12 9.32 29.29
N GLY A 764 7.80 10.15 30.29
CA GLY A 764 8.77 10.69 31.24
C GLY A 764 9.47 9.60 32.06
N VAL A 765 8.69 8.68 32.66
CA VAL A 765 9.20 7.56 33.45
C VAL A 765 10.05 6.60 32.60
N ALA A 766 9.59 6.21 31.41
CA ALA A 766 10.35 5.32 30.52
C ALA A 766 11.67 5.95 30.06
N SER A 767 11.67 7.26 29.75
CA SER A 767 12.88 8.00 29.38
C SER A 767 13.87 8.12 30.55
N TRP A 768 13.38 8.29 31.78
CA TRP A 768 14.22 8.31 32.98
C TRP A 768 14.82 6.93 33.31
N ILE A 769 14.06 5.84 33.17
CA ILE A 769 14.58 4.47 33.35
C ILE A 769 15.65 4.17 32.29
N ALA A 770 15.45 4.58 31.03
CA ALA A 770 16.45 4.46 29.97
C ALA A 770 17.75 5.23 30.29
N LEU A 771 17.61 6.47 30.77
CA LEU A 771 18.72 7.33 31.21
C LEU A 771 19.56 6.68 32.31
N GLU A 772 18.96 6.36 33.46
CA GLU A 772 19.72 5.83 34.60
C GLU A 772 20.30 4.45 34.31
N SER A 773 19.66 3.64 33.45
CA SER A 773 20.23 2.36 32.98
C SER A 773 21.54 2.56 32.20
N VAL A 774 21.60 3.59 31.33
CA VAL A 774 22.82 3.92 30.57
C VAL A 774 23.92 4.44 31.50
N ILE A 775 23.58 5.28 32.48
CA ILE A 775 24.52 5.80 33.48
C ILE A 775 25.07 4.64 34.35
N LEU A 776 24.19 3.78 34.87
CA LEU A 776 24.53 2.63 35.69
C LEU A 776 25.49 1.68 34.96
N PHE A 777 25.12 1.20 33.77
CA PHE A 777 25.90 0.18 33.07
C PHE A 777 27.20 0.70 32.45
N LEU A 778 27.25 1.95 31.96
CA LEU A 778 28.45 2.46 31.25
C LEU A 778 29.42 3.27 32.11
N PHE A 779 28.95 3.85 33.23
CA PHE A 779 29.75 4.74 34.08
C PHE A 779 29.89 4.19 35.50
N TRP A 780 28.78 3.82 36.16
CA TRP A 780 28.84 3.36 37.55
C TRP A 780 29.60 2.05 37.73
N THR A 781 29.51 1.14 36.76
CA THR A 781 30.38 -0.06 36.66
C THR A 781 31.87 0.27 36.67
N LYS A 782 32.28 1.38 36.02
CA LYS A 782 33.67 1.84 35.99
C LYS A 782 34.09 2.47 37.32
N TYR A 783 33.23 3.26 37.96
CA TYR A 783 33.52 3.81 39.29
C TYR A 783 33.59 2.71 40.37
N TYR A 784 32.74 1.68 40.29
CA TYR A 784 32.80 0.52 41.18
C TYR A 784 34.15 -0.21 41.11
N ILE A 785 34.70 -0.41 39.91
CA ILE A 785 36.06 -0.96 39.72
C ILE A 785 37.11 -0.03 40.34
N ILE A 786 37.00 1.29 40.11
CA ILE A 786 37.93 2.30 40.64
C ILE A 786 37.87 2.43 42.18
N TRP A 787 36.73 2.15 42.82
CA TRP A 787 36.59 2.27 44.28
C TRP A 787 36.88 0.97 45.04
N PHE A 788 36.50 -0.19 44.49
CA PHE A 788 36.58 -1.47 45.22
C PHE A 788 37.69 -2.41 44.71
N HIS A 789 38.21 -2.20 43.50
CA HIS A 789 39.22 -3.08 42.88
C HIS A 789 40.52 -2.29 42.52
N ALA A 790 40.70 -1.08 43.05
CA ALA A 790 41.92 -0.28 42.83
C ALA A 790 43.19 -1.00 43.27
N GLU A 791 43.17 -1.70 44.42
CA GLU A 791 44.33 -2.44 44.91
C GLU A 791 44.67 -3.67 44.03
N GLU A 792 43.68 -4.33 43.44
CA GLU A 792 43.92 -5.41 42.48
C GLU A 792 44.42 -4.86 41.14
N MET A 793 43.90 -3.72 40.69
CA MET A 793 44.39 -3.02 39.49
C MET A 793 45.81 -2.48 39.69
N GLN A 794 46.18 -2.02 40.88
CA GLN A 794 47.58 -1.70 41.20
C GLN A 794 48.45 -2.97 41.24
N LYS A 795 48.01 -4.05 41.89
CA LYS A 795 48.78 -5.31 41.89
C LYS A 795 48.95 -5.91 40.50
N HIS A 796 47.98 -5.77 39.60
CA HIS A 796 48.12 -6.16 38.19
C HIS A 796 49.00 -5.18 37.39
N ALA A 797 48.92 -3.87 37.60
CA ALA A 797 49.86 -2.94 37.01
C ALA A 797 51.31 -3.19 37.50
N GLU A 798 51.51 -3.49 38.79
CA GLU A 798 52.81 -3.85 39.37
C GLU A 798 53.31 -5.21 38.88
N THR A 799 52.43 -6.20 38.62
CA THR A 799 52.87 -7.47 38.02
C THR A 799 53.20 -7.31 36.53
N ASP A 800 52.39 -6.58 35.75
CA ASP A 800 52.69 -6.25 34.36
C ASP A 800 53.99 -5.41 34.25
N GLU A 801 54.21 -4.40 35.11
CA GLU A 801 55.48 -3.66 35.18
C GLU A 801 56.65 -4.52 35.67
N SER A 802 56.43 -5.49 36.56
CA SER A 802 57.49 -6.45 36.95
C SER A 802 57.91 -7.35 35.79
N THR A 803 56.97 -7.82 34.98
CA THR A 803 57.28 -8.59 33.77
C THR A 803 57.91 -7.72 32.69
N ALA A 804 57.35 -6.54 32.40
CA ALA A 804 57.87 -5.62 31.39
C ALA A 804 59.27 -5.09 31.72
N SER A 805 59.56 -4.79 33.00
CA SER A 805 60.90 -4.40 33.44
C SER A 805 61.90 -5.56 33.38
N SER A 806 61.47 -6.80 33.65
CA SER A 806 62.31 -7.99 33.46
C SER A 806 62.68 -8.23 31.99
N GLU A 807 61.75 -8.06 31.05
CA GLU A 807 62.04 -8.16 29.61
C GLU A 807 62.89 -6.97 29.11
N GLN A 808 62.60 -5.74 29.53
CA GLN A 808 63.41 -4.57 29.13
C GLN A 808 64.85 -4.62 29.64
N THR A 809 65.10 -5.21 30.82
CA THR A 809 66.46 -5.40 31.37
C THR A 809 67.28 -6.39 30.52
N ILE A 810 66.64 -7.37 29.88
CA ILE A 810 67.28 -8.30 28.94
C ILE A 810 67.63 -7.60 27.61
N ILE A 811 66.76 -6.69 27.14
CA ILE A 811 66.92 -6.00 25.85
C ILE A 811 67.91 -4.82 25.91
N GLN A 812 68.01 -4.09 27.03
CA GLN A 812 68.99 -2.99 27.14
C GLN A 812 70.45 -3.47 27.15
N ASN A 813 70.74 -4.69 27.63
CA ASN A 813 72.09 -5.25 27.61
C ASN A 813 72.56 -5.73 26.23
N THR A 814 71.68 -5.81 25.22
CA THR A 814 72.03 -6.26 23.86
C THR A 814 72.07 -5.13 22.82
N THR A 815 71.66 -3.91 23.17
CA THR A 815 71.49 -2.79 22.22
C THR A 815 72.49 -1.63 22.38
N SER A 816 73.44 -1.72 23.32
CA SER A 816 74.50 -0.73 23.52
C SER A 816 75.75 -0.90 22.62
N MET A 817 75.82 -1.98 21.82
CA MET A 817 76.98 -2.33 20.97
C MET A 817 76.69 -2.33 19.45
N ALA A 818 75.81 -1.46 18.94
CA ALA A 818 75.59 -1.35 17.48
C ALA A 818 75.17 0.05 16.98
N SER A 819 76.03 1.07 17.10
CA SER A 819 75.94 2.20 16.17
C SER A 819 77.31 2.78 15.79
N THR A 820 77.52 2.94 14.48
CA THR A 820 78.44 3.90 13.85
C THR A 820 79.94 3.78 14.17
N LYS A 821 80.63 2.87 13.47
CA LYS A 821 81.99 3.15 12.97
C LYS A 821 82.24 2.45 11.62
N ASN A 822 82.66 3.23 10.63
CA ASN A 822 83.04 2.77 9.29
C ASN A 822 84.55 2.47 9.21
N ILE A 823 84.97 2.02 8.01
CA ILE A 823 86.34 1.97 7.47
C ILE A 823 87.23 0.81 7.98
N ILE A 824 87.56 -0.15 7.10
CA ILE A 824 88.91 -0.55 6.62
C ILE A 824 88.84 -1.86 5.78
N HIS A 825 89.82 -2.02 4.88
CA HIS A 825 90.02 -3.01 3.81
C HIS A 825 89.76 -4.53 4.06
N ALA A 826 89.05 -5.12 3.09
CA ALA A 826 89.44 -6.25 2.21
C ALA A 826 90.39 -7.39 2.69
N SER A 827 89.85 -8.62 2.68
CA SER A 827 90.46 -9.93 2.29
C SER A 827 89.56 -11.08 2.82
N SER A 828 89.50 -12.33 2.33
CA SER A 828 89.72 -12.93 0.99
C SER A 828 89.38 -14.44 1.07
N THR A 829 88.72 -15.04 0.05
CA THR A 829 88.56 -16.52 -0.16
C THR A 829 87.79 -17.33 0.93
N TYR A 830 87.21 -18.54 0.70
CA TYR A 830 87.27 -19.51 -0.43
C TYR A 830 86.04 -20.47 -0.43
N LEU A 831 85.76 -21.12 -1.59
CA LEU A 831 85.11 -22.45 -1.82
C LEU A 831 83.61 -22.65 -1.37
N GLN A 832 82.67 -22.81 -2.32
CA GLN A 832 82.03 -24.09 -2.82
C GLN A 832 80.86 -24.60 -1.93
N THR A 833 79.78 -25.27 -2.38
CA THR A 833 79.17 -25.78 -3.66
C THR A 833 77.70 -26.17 -3.30
N ASP A 834 76.64 -26.27 -4.13
CA ASP A 834 76.36 -26.06 -5.57
C ASP A 834 74.82 -25.79 -5.75
N SER A 835 74.16 -25.51 -6.90
CA SER A 835 73.90 -26.28 -8.16
C SER A 835 73.10 -27.60 -7.95
N MET A 836 72.05 -28.00 -8.69
CA MET A 836 71.25 -27.49 -9.85
C MET A 836 69.77 -27.95 -9.67
N THR A 837 68.74 -27.57 -10.45
CA THR A 837 68.61 -26.78 -11.69
C THR A 837 67.29 -26.01 -11.68
#